data_AF-A0A7S3WXE3-F1
#
_entry.id   AF-A0A7S3WXE3-F1
#
_cell.length_a   1.000
_cell.length_b   1.000
_cell.length_c   1.000
_cell.angle_alpha   90.00
_cell.angle_beta   90.00
_cell.angle_gamma   90.00
#
_symmetry.space_group_name_H-M   'P 1'
#
loop_
_entity.id
_entity.type
_entity.pdbx_description
1 polymer ?
#
loop_
_entity_poly.entity_id
_entity_poly.type
_entity_poly.pdbx_seq_one_letter_code
_entity_poly.pdbx_strand_id
1 'polypeptide(L)'
;PKRIGAKSALMLLVPIASASSASVQVSWTQTARLGEKVTLLEDQTPFVLSSGACDGCPDRAISVDSKQTFQTFEGFGGAFTQASAVNWRKLNATGQAELIRAYFADPADGGLGYTLCRVPINSCDFSPESYTFDDVEGDVALEHFDSTVQKDVDLGMIDMILAAEAAVEARGESHGVRGLKLKLLASPWSPPAWMKLPMKGVYGDPGEGIRTMTGSAKPFGLDPDYQASWANYFGKWLAAYKARGVDSLWAVTVQNEPEASPGWESCLWTPEYMAKFVAEHLGPTLKATHPEIKIFGFDHNKDHVAEWADGLYKNKTAADYFTGVAVHWYGGLNTENLQKAHEVDPTKSILGSEACNCVGHVVLQQDGVSSWWTRAERLSLDILEDLKWWAVGWIDWNLLVDVNGGPNHLKNLCDANMIQDAAGDKGGQPLIKQASYYYMGHFSRYLVPGAKRVQVSNTVEVEIPQVAAGDIKNGAALLFEPCDADSAVQQFRFATPEPGDKIAASLIAAGTDDAPGSDGYQRGGECVELCIMPGCWFPKVQLWACGDGGEADHGGRGNQKWDVQSVKGGYKLEVRGSPEGAGGGEVKGCLTAVKAEGWAVDLDAGLEVIAAQLAPCLSDGTSNQTFLLGGDGEGESLLESSFTVGTADAKLCLAPQIPKLPHFDAVGFHNPDGTVAVVAMNTNDDPVEFTLKDEALGLAAKHSLPAHAIHTYRWQSGPPADAIFIFAQNGDTLLQAAPGHAPVEKAAMGPAVAAAAGRLTPAMAAARSVGVAGAAAAAAAASGAATTPPELLVETTAGDKPGEGPTLEAPPPARASWIAVCAGGTVALAVALRRRSFGAVGTGRASRQYTTL
;
A
#
# COMPACT_ATOMS: atom_id res chain seq x y z
N PRO A 1 -70.98 52.08 -44.54
CA PRO A 1 -70.28 52.63 -43.35
C PRO A 1 -70.20 51.56 -42.24
N LYS A 2 -69.14 50.74 -42.24
CA LYS A 2 -67.90 50.88 -41.46
C LYS A 2 -67.98 50.32 -40.02
N ARG A 3 -67.64 49.03 -39.94
CA ARG A 3 -66.89 48.29 -38.88
C ARG A 3 -67.25 48.54 -37.41
N ILE A 4 -67.85 47.50 -36.83
CA ILE A 4 -67.80 47.17 -35.40
C ILE A 4 -66.35 46.81 -35.03
N GLY A 5 -65.85 47.31 -33.90
CA GLY A 5 -64.54 46.96 -33.34
C GLY A 5 -64.70 46.35 -31.95
N ALA A 6 -64.45 45.05 -31.82
CA ALA A 6 -64.39 44.40 -30.52
C ALA A 6 -63.09 44.79 -29.79
N LYS A 7 -63.18 45.10 -28.49
CA LYS A 7 -62.02 45.16 -27.60
C LYS A 7 -62.01 43.90 -26.73
N SER A 8 -61.12 42.97 -27.05
CA SER A 8 -60.87 41.81 -26.19
C SER A 8 -60.23 42.28 -24.88
N ALA A 9 -60.80 41.87 -23.76
CA ALA A 9 -60.13 41.95 -22.46
C ALA A 9 -59.09 40.82 -22.41
N LEU A 10 -57.81 41.18 -22.50
CA LEU A 10 -56.72 40.23 -22.36
C LEU A 10 -56.50 39.97 -20.86
N MET A 11 -57.07 38.86 -20.34
CA MET A 11 -56.67 38.35 -19.03
C MET A 11 -55.20 37.96 -19.08
N LEU A 12 -54.35 38.69 -18.35
CA LEU A 12 -53.01 38.21 -18.02
C LEU A 12 -53.16 37.04 -17.04
N LEU A 13 -53.20 35.82 -17.59
CA LEU A 13 -52.73 34.67 -16.85
C LEU A 13 -51.23 34.86 -16.66
N VAL A 14 -50.84 35.36 -15.50
CA VAL A 14 -49.46 35.23 -15.02
C VAL A 14 -49.23 33.72 -14.88
N PRO A 15 -48.32 33.10 -15.63
CA PRO A 15 -47.90 31.76 -15.30
C PRO A 15 -47.25 31.87 -13.91
N ILE A 16 -47.86 31.22 -12.91
CA ILE A 16 -47.10 30.85 -11.73
C ILE A 16 -45.99 29.97 -12.29
N ALA A 17 -44.77 30.49 -12.33
CA ALA A 17 -43.61 29.68 -12.57
C ALA A 17 -43.56 28.70 -11.40
N SER A 18 -44.06 27.48 -11.62
CA SER A 18 -43.74 26.36 -10.75
C SER A 18 -42.24 26.37 -10.61
N ALA A 19 -41.76 26.57 -9.38
CA ALA A 19 -40.34 26.43 -9.09
C ALA A 19 -39.96 25.04 -9.58
N SER A 20 -39.17 24.98 -10.65
CA SER A 20 -38.57 23.74 -11.11
C SER A 20 -37.76 23.24 -9.93
N SER A 21 -38.23 22.17 -9.27
CA SER A 21 -37.49 21.53 -8.20
C SER A 21 -36.10 21.24 -8.75
N ALA A 22 -35.09 21.90 -8.22
CA ALA A 22 -33.73 21.66 -8.65
C ALA A 22 -33.43 20.18 -8.37
N SER A 23 -32.84 19.51 -9.35
CA SER A 23 -32.49 18.11 -9.21
C SER A 23 -31.31 17.78 -10.12
N VAL A 24 -30.52 16.79 -9.71
CA VAL A 24 -29.38 16.30 -10.46
C VAL A 24 -29.33 14.78 -10.40
N GLN A 25 -28.99 14.16 -11.52
CA GLN A 25 -28.78 12.72 -11.60
C GLN A 25 -27.41 12.37 -10.99
N VAL A 26 -27.40 11.36 -10.11
CA VAL A 26 -26.18 10.79 -9.53
C VAL A 26 -25.93 9.44 -10.19
N SER A 27 -24.87 9.38 -10.99
CA SER A 27 -24.27 8.11 -11.43
C SER A 27 -23.44 7.55 -10.29
N TRP A 28 -23.44 6.23 -10.09
CA TRP A 28 -22.63 5.63 -9.05
C TRP A 28 -22.20 4.20 -9.38
N THR A 29 -21.09 3.79 -8.79
CA THR A 29 -20.44 2.49 -9.01
C THR A 29 -20.28 1.80 -7.66
N GLN A 30 -20.40 0.47 -7.62
CA GLN A 30 -20.33 -0.35 -6.41
C GLN A 30 -19.24 -1.43 -6.52
N THR A 31 -18.49 -1.60 -5.44
CA THR A 31 -17.76 -2.83 -5.11
C THR A 31 -18.23 -3.27 -3.72
N ALA A 32 -18.71 -4.50 -3.56
CA ALA A 32 -19.37 -4.95 -2.33
C ALA A 32 -19.25 -6.46 -2.11
N ARG A 33 -19.21 -6.89 -0.85
CA ARG A 33 -19.19 -8.31 -0.44
C ARG A 33 -20.40 -8.64 0.42
N LEU A 34 -21.14 -9.69 0.04
CA LEU A 34 -22.23 -10.26 0.84
C LEU A 34 -21.96 -11.76 1.05
N GLY A 35 -21.26 -12.07 2.15
CA GLY A 35 -20.69 -13.40 2.38
C GLY A 35 -19.68 -13.75 1.27
N GLU A 36 -19.87 -14.89 0.61
CA GLU A 36 -19.04 -15.34 -0.52
C GLU A 36 -19.33 -14.62 -1.86
N LYS A 37 -20.42 -13.82 -1.94
CA LYS A 37 -20.79 -13.13 -3.18
C LYS A 37 -20.11 -11.76 -3.25
N VAL A 38 -19.54 -11.45 -4.41
CA VAL A 38 -18.87 -10.17 -4.66
C VAL A 38 -19.46 -9.46 -5.88
N THR A 39 -19.58 -8.13 -5.77
CA THR A 39 -19.78 -7.17 -6.84
C THR A 39 -18.49 -6.38 -6.99
N LEU A 40 -18.00 -6.15 -8.21
CA LEU A 40 -16.67 -5.61 -8.48
C LEU A 40 -16.73 -4.52 -9.56
N LEU A 41 -16.55 -3.25 -9.16
CA LEU A 41 -16.64 -2.05 -10.02
C LEU A 41 -17.87 -2.01 -10.94
N GLU A 42 -19.04 -2.41 -10.44
CA GLU A 42 -20.28 -2.47 -11.23
C GLU A 42 -21.05 -1.15 -11.15
N ASP A 43 -21.27 -0.51 -12.30
CA ASP A 43 -22.09 0.70 -12.41
C ASP A 43 -23.57 0.38 -12.10
N GLN A 44 -24.16 1.20 -11.24
CA GLN A 44 -25.49 0.98 -10.69
C GLN A 44 -26.53 1.90 -11.33
N THR A 45 -27.82 1.59 -11.12
CA THR A 45 -28.91 2.43 -11.64
C THR A 45 -28.82 3.84 -11.03
N PRO A 46 -28.69 4.91 -11.83
CA PRO A 46 -28.56 6.27 -11.31
C PRO A 46 -29.81 6.71 -10.51
N PHE A 47 -29.59 7.44 -9.42
CA PHE A 47 -30.65 8.08 -8.64
C PHE A 47 -30.62 9.61 -8.82
N VAL A 48 -31.47 10.32 -8.08
CA VAL A 48 -31.64 11.78 -8.22
C VAL A 48 -31.56 12.44 -6.84
N LEU A 49 -30.66 13.41 -6.67
CA LEU A 49 -30.76 14.38 -5.58
C LEU A 49 -31.80 15.42 -5.97
N SER A 50 -32.69 15.82 -5.05
CA SER A 50 -33.74 16.79 -5.34
C SER A 50 -33.96 17.80 -4.22
N SER A 51 -34.51 18.96 -4.58
CA SER A 51 -34.82 20.05 -3.65
C SER A 51 -36.14 19.76 -2.91
N GLY A 52 -36.08 19.67 -1.58
CA GLY A 52 -37.24 19.47 -0.71
C GLY A 52 -36.83 18.91 0.65
N ALA A 53 -37.82 18.69 1.53
CA ALA A 53 -37.60 17.75 2.63
C ALA A 53 -37.47 16.35 2.01
N CYS A 54 -36.36 15.66 2.28
CA CYS A 54 -36.23 14.27 1.86
C CYS A 54 -37.10 13.40 2.78
N ASP A 55 -38.30 13.05 2.32
CA ASP A 55 -39.23 12.21 3.08
C ASP A 55 -38.60 10.86 3.40
N GLY A 56 -38.45 10.56 4.70
CA GLY A 56 -37.84 9.31 5.18
C GLY A 56 -36.31 9.22 5.09
N CYS A 57 -35.62 10.33 4.79
CA CYS A 57 -34.17 10.40 4.97
C CYS A 57 -33.80 10.26 6.46
N PRO A 58 -32.73 9.49 6.80
CA PRO A 58 -32.20 9.44 8.16
C PRO A 58 -31.44 10.73 8.52
N ASP A 59 -31.36 11.05 9.81
CA ASP A 59 -30.65 12.25 10.30
C ASP A 59 -29.15 12.23 10.01
N ARG A 60 -28.55 11.03 9.98
CA ARG A 60 -27.15 10.80 9.60
C ARG A 60 -26.91 10.97 8.10
N ALA A 61 -25.84 11.67 7.74
CA ALA A 61 -25.62 12.16 6.38
C ALA A 61 -24.15 12.23 5.97
N ILE A 62 -23.90 12.08 4.67
CA ILE A 62 -22.70 12.61 4.00
C ILE A 62 -23.12 13.92 3.35
N SER A 63 -22.56 15.03 3.81
CA SER A 63 -22.94 16.38 3.36
C SER A 63 -21.76 17.07 2.69
N VAL A 64 -21.88 17.39 1.39
CA VAL A 64 -20.80 17.93 0.57
C VAL A 64 -21.00 19.42 0.33
N ASP A 65 -19.98 20.24 0.63
CA ASP A 65 -19.91 21.63 0.16
C ASP A 65 -18.78 21.78 -0.86
N SER A 66 -19.15 21.82 -2.14
CA SER A 66 -18.22 21.98 -3.26
C SER A 66 -17.60 23.39 -3.36
N LYS A 67 -18.07 24.36 -2.57
CA LYS A 67 -17.52 25.73 -2.54
C LYS A 67 -16.29 25.85 -1.65
N GLN A 68 -16.16 24.99 -0.64
CA GLN A 68 -14.97 24.91 0.20
C GLN A 68 -14.01 23.87 -0.36
N THR A 69 -12.90 24.32 -0.94
CA THR A 69 -11.87 23.46 -1.56
C THR A 69 -10.55 23.50 -0.81
N PHE A 70 -9.80 22.39 -0.88
CA PHE A 70 -8.53 22.19 -0.19
C PHE A 70 -7.40 21.87 -1.21
N GLN A 71 -6.58 20.85 -0.97
CA GLN A 71 -5.45 20.52 -1.82
C GLN A 71 -5.87 20.10 -3.24
N THR A 72 -4.97 20.32 -4.20
CA THR A 72 -5.14 19.86 -5.59
C THR A 72 -4.48 18.50 -5.76
N PHE A 73 -5.19 17.59 -6.41
CA PHE A 73 -4.80 16.20 -6.60
C PHE A 73 -3.88 16.03 -7.81
N GLU A 74 -2.82 15.24 -7.66
CA GLU A 74 -1.74 15.02 -8.64
C GLU A 74 -1.91 13.71 -9.41
N GLY A 75 -2.49 12.66 -8.81
CA GLY A 75 -2.77 11.36 -9.45
C GLY A 75 -2.67 10.14 -8.52
N PHE A 76 -3.08 8.98 -9.04
CA PHE A 76 -2.84 7.65 -8.46
C PHE A 76 -1.89 6.83 -9.32
N GLY A 77 -1.23 5.85 -8.72
CA GLY A 77 -0.59 4.78 -9.48
C GLY A 77 0.08 3.71 -8.64
N GLY A 78 1.24 3.21 -9.10
CA GLY A 78 2.04 2.18 -8.43
C GLY A 78 3.52 2.17 -8.86
N ALA A 79 4.33 1.30 -8.28
CA ALA A 79 5.77 1.24 -8.50
C ALA A 79 6.22 0.28 -9.62
N PHE A 80 7.07 0.79 -10.53
CA PHE A 80 7.81 0.01 -11.53
C PHE A 80 9.07 -0.61 -10.91
N THR A 81 8.90 -1.62 -10.07
CA THR A 81 10.02 -2.39 -9.50
C THR A 81 10.60 -3.40 -10.51
N GLN A 82 11.83 -3.87 -10.29
CA GLN A 82 12.40 -4.94 -11.12
C GLN A 82 11.58 -6.24 -11.01
N ALA A 83 10.97 -6.53 -9.85
CA ALA A 83 9.99 -7.60 -9.70
C ALA A 83 8.81 -7.44 -10.67
N SER A 84 8.22 -6.24 -10.74
CA SER A 84 7.11 -5.93 -11.65
C SER A 84 7.51 -6.13 -13.11
N ALA A 85 8.69 -5.63 -13.51
CA ALA A 85 9.22 -5.78 -14.86
C ALA A 85 9.49 -7.25 -15.23
N VAL A 86 10.17 -8.00 -14.36
CA VAL A 86 10.45 -9.44 -14.56
C VAL A 86 9.16 -10.25 -14.70
N ASN A 87 8.15 -9.97 -13.86
CA ASN A 87 6.87 -10.65 -13.94
C ASN A 87 6.10 -10.26 -15.22
N TRP A 88 6.15 -9.01 -15.64
CA TRP A 88 5.57 -8.56 -16.90
C TRP A 88 6.24 -9.25 -18.11
N ARG A 89 7.55 -9.49 -18.07
CA ARG A 89 8.25 -10.27 -19.12
C ARG A 89 7.93 -11.77 -19.13
N LYS A 90 7.42 -12.35 -18.03
CA LYS A 90 6.90 -13.74 -18.02
C LYS A 90 5.56 -13.87 -18.75
N LEU A 91 4.83 -12.78 -18.96
CA LEU A 91 3.56 -12.77 -19.70
C LEU A 91 3.80 -12.83 -21.21
N ASN A 92 2.83 -13.37 -21.95
CA ASN A 92 2.80 -13.20 -23.40
C ASN A 92 2.34 -11.78 -23.78
N ALA A 93 2.47 -11.41 -25.06
CA ALA A 93 2.12 -10.06 -25.55
C ALA A 93 0.68 -9.62 -25.19
N THR A 94 -0.29 -10.55 -25.15
CA THR A 94 -1.68 -10.25 -24.73
C THR A 94 -1.75 -9.93 -23.25
N GLY A 95 -1.08 -10.70 -22.38
CA GLY A 95 -0.99 -10.42 -20.95
C GLY A 95 -0.23 -9.13 -20.66
N GLN A 96 0.85 -8.86 -21.40
CA GLN A 96 1.61 -7.61 -21.29
C GLN A 96 0.75 -6.39 -21.62
N ALA A 97 -0.01 -6.46 -22.72
CA ALA A 97 -0.96 -5.41 -23.10
C ALA A 97 -2.13 -5.28 -22.12
N GLU A 98 -2.66 -6.39 -21.59
CA GLU A 98 -3.74 -6.37 -20.60
C GLU A 98 -3.29 -5.74 -19.27
N LEU A 99 -2.06 -5.96 -18.79
CA LEU A 99 -1.56 -5.28 -17.58
C LEU A 99 -1.53 -3.76 -17.78
N ILE A 100 -0.95 -3.31 -18.89
CA ILE A 100 -0.83 -1.88 -19.22
C ILE A 100 -2.23 -1.27 -19.41
N ARG A 101 -3.15 -1.97 -20.10
CA ARG A 101 -4.54 -1.54 -20.25
C ARG A 101 -5.25 -1.43 -18.90
N ALA A 102 -5.13 -2.46 -18.06
CA ALA A 102 -5.79 -2.53 -16.76
C ALA A 102 -5.41 -1.35 -15.85
N TYR A 103 -4.13 -0.94 -15.82
CA TYR A 103 -3.71 0.19 -15.00
C TYR A 103 -3.87 1.56 -15.69
N PHE A 104 -3.46 1.71 -16.95
CA PHE A 104 -3.20 3.03 -17.55
C PHE A 104 -4.21 3.48 -18.61
N ALA A 105 -4.99 2.56 -19.19
CA ALA A 105 -6.02 2.92 -20.17
C ALA A 105 -7.21 3.63 -19.52
N ASP A 106 -8.16 4.07 -20.34
CA ASP A 106 -9.28 4.86 -19.88
C ASP A 106 -10.23 4.06 -18.96
N PRO A 107 -10.83 4.70 -17.93
CA PRO A 107 -11.92 4.11 -17.18
C PRO A 107 -13.09 3.59 -18.01
N ALA A 108 -13.41 4.20 -19.16
CA ALA A 108 -14.43 3.71 -20.09
C ALA A 108 -14.00 2.45 -20.84
N ASP A 109 -12.69 2.28 -21.09
CA ASP A 109 -12.09 1.07 -21.66
C ASP A 109 -11.80 0.00 -20.60
N GLY A 110 -12.22 0.22 -19.34
CA GLY A 110 -12.03 -0.71 -18.22
C GLY A 110 -10.63 -0.72 -17.64
N GLY A 111 -9.89 0.39 -17.74
CA GLY A 111 -8.65 0.64 -16.98
C GLY A 111 -8.90 1.39 -15.66
N LEU A 112 -7.87 1.50 -14.82
CA LEU A 112 -7.86 2.32 -13.61
C LEU A 112 -7.54 3.79 -13.90
N GLY A 113 -6.82 4.08 -15.00
CA GLY A 113 -6.48 5.44 -15.40
C GLY A 113 -5.31 6.06 -14.62
N TYR A 114 -4.37 5.25 -14.14
CA TYR A 114 -3.16 5.67 -13.42
C TYR A 114 -2.38 6.79 -14.12
N THR A 115 -1.79 7.68 -13.33
CA THR A 115 -1.04 8.88 -13.78
C THR A 115 0.16 9.26 -12.92
N LEU A 116 0.32 8.67 -11.73
CA LEU A 116 1.40 8.98 -10.79
C LEU A 116 2.03 7.68 -10.27
N CYS A 117 3.23 7.35 -10.73
CA CYS A 117 3.92 6.09 -10.44
C CYS A 117 5.28 6.34 -9.79
N ARG A 118 5.87 5.29 -9.22
CA ARG A 118 7.21 5.33 -8.58
C ARG A 118 8.19 4.43 -9.32
N VAL A 119 9.48 4.75 -9.26
CA VAL A 119 10.55 3.94 -9.87
C VAL A 119 11.79 3.93 -8.96
N PRO A 120 12.41 2.76 -8.69
CA PRO A 120 13.67 2.72 -7.97
C PRO A 120 14.83 3.36 -8.72
N ILE A 121 15.68 4.06 -7.99
CA ILE A 121 17.06 4.37 -8.39
C ILE A 121 17.93 3.28 -7.76
N ASN A 122 18.63 2.48 -8.58
CA ASN A 122 19.37 1.28 -8.17
C ASN A 122 18.45 0.13 -7.73
N SER A 123 19.01 -0.91 -7.11
CA SER A 123 18.19 -1.97 -6.51
C SER A 123 17.40 -1.52 -5.28
N CYS A 124 16.26 -2.19 -5.12
CA CYS A 124 15.49 -2.34 -3.89
C CYS A 124 15.38 -3.84 -3.54
N ASP A 125 14.75 -4.17 -2.41
CA ASP A 125 14.47 -5.55 -2.01
C ASP A 125 13.68 -6.35 -3.08
N PHE A 126 12.72 -5.68 -3.74
CA PHE A 126 12.01 -6.14 -4.95
C PHE A 126 12.85 -6.10 -6.25
N SER A 127 14.14 -6.41 -6.12
CA SER A 127 15.08 -6.69 -7.21
C SER A 127 15.59 -8.13 -7.09
N PRO A 128 15.96 -8.82 -8.20
CA PRO A 128 16.51 -10.17 -8.15
C PRO A 128 17.84 -10.28 -7.39
N GLU A 129 18.60 -9.19 -7.31
CA GLU A 129 19.88 -9.04 -6.60
C GLU A 129 20.19 -7.54 -6.40
N SER A 130 21.07 -7.21 -5.46
CA SER A 130 21.56 -5.83 -5.26
C SER A 130 22.47 -5.37 -6.40
N TYR A 131 22.40 -4.09 -6.78
CA TYR A 131 23.31 -3.45 -7.75
C TYR A 131 23.21 -1.93 -7.68
N THR A 132 24.23 -1.23 -8.19
CA THR A 132 24.08 0.17 -8.62
C THR A 132 24.52 0.36 -10.07
N PHE A 133 24.46 1.59 -10.58
CA PHE A 133 25.05 1.97 -11.85
C PHE A 133 26.49 2.47 -11.71
N ASP A 134 27.06 2.50 -10.50
CA ASP A 134 28.47 2.85 -10.30
C ASP A 134 29.08 2.12 -9.09
N ASP A 135 29.41 0.85 -9.30
CA ASP A 135 30.02 -0.02 -8.29
C ASP A 135 31.56 0.06 -8.26
N VAL A 136 32.19 1.02 -8.96
CA VAL A 136 33.65 1.21 -8.93
C VAL A 136 34.06 2.00 -7.69
N GLU A 137 34.76 1.34 -6.76
CA GLU A 137 35.14 1.93 -5.48
C GLU A 137 35.99 3.20 -5.65
N GLY A 138 35.48 4.31 -5.11
CA GLY A 138 36.18 5.60 -5.09
C GLY A 138 36.02 6.43 -6.37
N ASP A 139 35.06 6.11 -7.25
CA ASP A 139 34.78 6.91 -8.44
C ASP A 139 34.02 8.22 -8.13
N VAL A 140 34.70 9.13 -7.44
CA VAL A 140 34.16 10.44 -7.03
C VAL A 140 33.65 11.27 -8.22
N ALA A 141 34.20 11.07 -9.42
CA ALA A 141 33.84 11.77 -10.65
C ALA A 141 32.74 11.06 -11.47
N LEU A 142 32.36 9.84 -11.07
CA LEU A 142 31.39 8.97 -11.72
C LEU A 142 31.80 8.63 -13.18
N GLU A 143 33.10 8.49 -13.46
CA GLU A 143 33.63 8.16 -14.79
C GLU A 143 33.16 6.79 -15.32
N HIS A 144 32.83 5.86 -14.42
CA HIS A 144 32.38 4.50 -14.67
C HIS A 144 30.86 4.31 -14.55
N PHE A 145 30.11 5.35 -14.20
CA PHE A 145 28.64 5.32 -14.14
C PHE A 145 28.04 4.80 -15.46
N ASP A 146 27.21 3.75 -15.37
CA ASP A 146 26.49 3.18 -16.51
C ASP A 146 25.35 4.11 -16.96
N SER A 147 25.73 5.10 -17.78
CA SER A 147 24.82 6.00 -18.49
C SER A 147 23.87 5.31 -19.47
N THR A 148 24.01 4.00 -19.70
CA THR A 148 23.08 3.22 -20.50
C THR A 148 21.96 2.59 -19.66
N VAL A 149 22.09 2.55 -18.33
CA VAL A 149 21.18 1.86 -17.39
C VAL A 149 20.79 0.45 -17.85
N GLN A 150 21.78 -0.31 -18.32
CA GLN A 150 21.52 -1.52 -19.11
C GLN A 150 20.79 -2.60 -18.32
N LYS A 151 20.99 -2.68 -17.00
CA LYS A 151 20.31 -3.66 -16.14
C LYS A 151 18.78 -3.49 -16.10
N ASP A 152 18.28 -2.25 -16.07
CA ASP A 152 16.83 -1.98 -16.10
C ASP A 152 16.23 -2.12 -17.51
N VAL A 153 17.04 -1.96 -18.56
CA VAL A 153 16.67 -2.33 -19.93
C VAL A 153 16.58 -3.85 -20.07
N ASP A 154 17.59 -4.59 -19.60
CA ASP A 154 17.68 -6.05 -19.72
C ASP A 154 16.58 -6.78 -18.93
N LEU A 155 16.09 -6.19 -17.83
CA LEU A 155 14.96 -6.70 -17.06
C LEU A 155 13.59 -6.15 -17.55
N GLY A 156 13.58 -5.25 -18.54
CA GLY A 156 12.37 -4.72 -19.20
C GLY A 156 11.61 -3.66 -18.40
N MET A 157 12.24 -3.03 -17.40
CA MET A 157 11.62 -1.94 -16.64
C MET A 157 11.38 -0.73 -17.53
N ILE A 158 12.38 -0.35 -18.34
CA ILE A 158 12.24 0.74 -19.32
C ILE A 158 11.11 0.45 -20.32
N ASP A 159 11.06 -0.76 -20.90
CA ASP A 159 10.00 -1.16 -21.84
C ASP A 159 8.59 -1.07 -21.20
N MET A 160 8.46 -1.46 -19.93
CA MET A 160 7.20 -1.40 -19.18
C MET A 160 6.76 0.05 -18.90
N ILE A 161 7.71 0.92 -18.56
CA ILE A 161 7.47 2.36 -18.34
C ILE A 161 7.02 3.04 -19.65
N LEU A 162 7.73 2.81 -20.75
CA LEU A 162 7.41 3.39 -22.07
C LEU A 162 6.02 2.94 -22.56
N ALA A 163 5.63 1.68 -22.29
CA ALA A 163 4.29 1.19 -22.60
C ALA A 163 3.19 1.89 -21.77
N ALA A 164 3.47 2.20 -20.50
CA ALA A 164 2.56 2.97 -19.65
C ALA A 164 2.46 4.44 -20.08
N GLU A 165 3.59 5.09 -20.39
CA GLU A 165 3.60 6.47 -20.92
C GLU A 165 2.74 6.59 -22.19
N ALA A 166 2.92 5.67 -23.15
CA ALA A 166 2.15 5.65 -24.40
C ALA A 166 0.64 5.45 -24.15
N ALA A 167 0.24 4.63 -23.17
CA ALA A 167 -1.16 4.44 -22.81
C ALA A 167 -1.77 5.71 -22.16
N VAL A 168 -1.00 6.42 -21.32
CA VAL A 168 -1.44 7.68 -20.71
C VAL A 168 -1.54 8.80 -21.75
N GLU A 169 -0.58 8.91 -22.67
CA GLU A 169 -0.60 9.91 -23.76
C GLU A 169 -1.78 9.68 -24.71
N ALA A 170 -2.00 8.44 -25.17
CA ALA A 170 -3.12 8.10 -26.05
C ALA A 170 -4.50 8.40 -25.42
N ARG A 171 -4.63 8.23 -24.09
CA ARG A 171 -5.81 8.64 -23.33
C ARG A 171 -5.93 10.17 -23.22
N GLY A 172 -4.81 10.88 -23.09
CA GLY A 172 -4.80 12.35 -23.18
C GLY A 172 -5.34 12.85 -24.51
N GLU A 173 -4.88 12.24 -25.60
CA GLU A 173 -5.34 12.54 -26.97
C GLU A 173 -6.84 12.24 -27.16
N SER A 174 -7.34 11.09 -26.67
CA SER A 174 -8.74 10.70 -26.87
C SER A 174 -9.75 11.64 -26.18
N HIS A 175 -9.37 12.24 -25.05
CA HIS A 175 -10.15 13.29 -24.37
C HIS A 175 -9.85 14.72 -24.82
N GLY A 176 -8.92 14.91 -25.77
CA GLY A 176 -8.45 16.24 -26.19
C GLY A 176 -7.62 16.98 -25.13
N VAL A 177 -7.21 16.31 -24.06
CA VAL A 177 -6.39 16.84 -22.96
C VAL A 177 -4.92 16.84 -23.38
N ARG A 178 -4.49 17.94 -24.00
CA ARG A 178 -3.09 18.12 -24.40
C ARG A 178 -2.17 18.15 -23.18
N GLY A 179 -1.18 17.26 -23.16
CA GLY A 179 -0.16 17.22 -22.11
C GLY A 179 -0.54 16.41 -20.87
N LEU A 180 -1.58 15.57 -20.93
CA LEU A 180 -1.70 14.49 -19.95
C LEU A 180 -0.48 13.57 -20.09
N LYS A 181 0.27 13.42 -19.01
CA LYS A 181 1.47 12.58 -18.94
C LYS A 181 1.45 11.74 -17.67
N LEU A 182 2.12 10.58 -17.75
CA LEU A 182 2.57 9.88 -16.56
C LEU A 182 3.54 10.79 -15.79
N LYS A 183 3.51 10.73 -14.45
CA LYS A 183 4.50 11.34 -13.56
C LYS A 183 5.23 10.21 -12.84
N LEU A 184 6.55 10.22 -12.88
CA LEU A 184 7.40 9.30 -12.12
C LEU A 184 8.07 10.01 -10.95
N LEU A 185 7.85 9.47 -9.76
CA LEU A 185 8.65 9.70 -8.56
C LEU A 185 9.82 8.70 -8.55
N ALA A 186 11.06 9.19 -8.53
CA ALA A 186 12.24 8.31 -8.49
C ALA A 186 12.91 8.33 -7.10
N SER A 187 13.18 7.15 -6.55
CA SER A 187 13.60 7.01 -5.14
C SER A 187 14.75 6.00 -4.98
N PRO A 188 15.88 6.38 -4.36
CA PRO A 188 16.96 5.45 -4.08
C PRO A 188 16.78 4.76 -2.72
N TRP A 189 17.06 3.46 -2.66
CA TRP A 189 17.19 2.74 -1.38
C TRP A 189 18.58 2.83 -0.80
N SER A 190 19.61 2.84 -1.65
CA SER A 190 20.98 2.94 -1.20
C SER A 190 21.83 3.64 -2.26
N PRO A 191 22.73 4.56 -1.84
CA PRO A 191 23.93 4.88 -2.59
C PRO A 191 24.77 3.60 -2.84
N PRO A 192 25.71 3.63 -3.81
CA PRO A 192 26.75 2.62 -3.92
C PRO A 192 27.45 2.38 -2.58
N ALA A 193 27.83 1.13 -2.31
CA ALA A 193 28.40 0.76 -1.01
C ALA A 193 29.63 1.62 -0.65
N TRP A 194 30.48 1.94 -1.62
CA TRP A 194 31.66 2.78 -1.42
C TRP A 194 31.32 4.23 -1.02
N MET A 195 30.14 4.75 -1.36
CA MET A 195 29.67 6.09 -0.92
C MET A 195 29.17 6.14 0.53
N LYS A 196 29.08 5.01 1.25
CA LYS A 196 28.44 4.91 2.57
C LYS A 196 29.43 4.70 3.69
N LEU A 197 29.19 5.34 4.84
CA LEU A 197 29.98 5.14 6.05
C LEU A 197 30.00 3.66 6.46
N PRO A 198 31.16 3.13 6.88
CA PRO A 198 31.29 1.72 7.25
C PRO A 198 30.57 1.42 8.57
N MET A 199 29.74 0.39 8.57
CA MET A 199 29.06 -0.13 9.75
C MET A 199 30.06 -0.86 10.65
N LYS A 200 30.27 -0.37 11.88
CA LYS A 200 31.27 -0.91 12.83
C LYS A 200 30.60 -1.70 13.95
N GLY A 201 31.25 -2.78 14.39
CA GLY A 201 30.79 -3.62 15.50
C GLY A 201 29.60 -4.52 15.16
N VAL A 202 29.32 -4.72 13.88
CA VAL A 202 28.24 -5.59 13.39
C VAL A 202 28.74 -7.02 13.14
N TYR A 203 27.84 -8.00 13.06
CA TYR A 203 28.22 -9.39 12.80
C TYR A 203 28.93 -9.50 11.43
N GLY A 204 30.12 -10.10 11.42
CA GLY A 204 30.98 -10.22 10.25
C GLY A 204 31.99 -9.07 10.06
N ASP A 205 31.96 -8.02 10.87
CA ASP A 205 32.94 -6.92 10.80
C ASP A 205 34.36 -7.42 11.16
N PRO A 206 35.37 -7.29 10.26
CA PRO A 206 36.75 -7.67 10.56
C PRO A 206 37.49 -6.68 11.48
N GLY A 207 36.85 -5.56 11.86
CA GLY A 207 37.37 -4.52 12.76
C GLY A 207 37.56 -3.15 12.10
N GLU A 208 37.41 -3.07 10.78
CA GLU A 208 37.53 -1.83 9.99
C GLU A 208 36.15 -1.22 9.67
N GLY A 209 35.08 -2.01 9.82
CA GLY A 209 33.70 -1.70 9.48
C GLY A 209 33.33 -2.12 8.05
N ILE A 210 32.07 -2.49 7.83
CA ILE A 210 31.56 -2.98 6.55
C ILE A 210 30.88 -1.84 5.78
N ARG A 211 31.35 -1.56 4.56
CA ARG A 211 30.59 -0.78 3.57
C ARG A 211 29.68 -1.74 2.80
N THR A 212 28.36 -1.52 2.81
CA THR A 212 27.37 -2.35 2.10
C THR A 212 26.19 -1.50 1.63
N MET A 213 25.44 -1.97 0.63
CA MET A 213 24.12 -1.42 0.33
C MET A 213 23.08 -1.86 1.36
N THR A 214 23.16 -3.11 1.84
CA THR A 214 22.14 -3.82 2.63
C THR A 214 22.19 -3.53 4.13
N GLY A 215 22.24 -2.24 4.48
CA GLY A 215 22.30 -1.76 5.86
C GLY A 215 22.93 -0.37 5.95
N SER A 216 22.91 0.24 7.14
CA SER A 216 23.46 1.58 7.33
C SER A 216 24.17 1.86 8.65
N ALA A 217 25.13 2.78 8.59
CA ALA A 217 25.73 3.39 9.78
C ALA A 217 24.73 4.33 10.47
N LYS A 218 24.91 4.53 11.78
CA LYS A 218 24.09 5.44 12.61
C LYS A 218 24.91 6.67 13.03
N PRO A 219 24.28 7.86 13.16
CA PRO A 219 22.87 8.16 12.91
C PRO A 219 22.52 8.38 11.43
N PHE A 220 23.51 8.46 10.55
CA PHE A 220 23.31 8.55 9.10
C PHE A 220 24.33 7.69 8.33
N GLY A 221 23.93 7.26 7.13
CA GLY A 221 24.66 6.30 6.31
C GLY A 221 25.52 6.89 5.20
N LEU A 222 25.10 8.00 4.56
CA LEU A 222 25.86 8.60 3.47
C LEU A 222 27.12 9.28 4.02
N ASP A 223 28.27 8.97 3.43
CA ASP A 223 29.57 9.54 3.80
C ASP A 223 29.61 11.05 3.43
N PRO A 224 29.94 11.96 4.38
CA PRO A 224 30.03 13.40 4.09
C PRO A 224 30.95 13.73 2.91
N ASP A 225 32.03 12.99 2.72
CA ASP A 225 33.01 13.24 1.65
C ASP A 225 32.45 12.90 0.24
N TYR A 226 31.37 12.11 0.14
CA TYR A 226 30.76 11.70 -1.12
C TYR A 226 29.40 12.37 -1.41
N GLN A 227 28.96 13.33 -0.59
CA GLN A 227 27.70 14.05 -0.82
C GLN A 227 27.61 14.72 -2.20
N ALA A 228 28.68 15.37 -2.66
CA ALA A 228 28.70 15.99 -4.00
C ALA A 228 28.59 14.95 -5.13
N SER A 229 29.28 13.81 -5.00
CA SER A 229 29.18 12.69 -5.95
C SER A 229 27.78 12.08 -5.98
N TRP A 230 27.16 11.88 -4.81
CA TRP A 230 25.80 11.35 -4.73
C TRP A 230 24.77 12.30 -5.36
N ALA A 231 24.88 13.62 -5.13
CA ALA A 231 24.03 14.61 -5.82
C ALA A 231 24.22 14.58 -7.35
N ASN A 232 25.45 14.40 -7.83
CA ASN A 232 25.73 14.24 -9.27
C ASN A 232 25.20 12.91 -9.83
N TYR A 233 25.14 11.85 -9.02
CA TYR A 233 24.60 10.54 -9.39
C TYR A 233 23.12 10.63 -9.77
N PHE A 234 22.31 11.34 -8.97
CA PHE A 234 20.91 11.64 -9.32
C PHE A 234 20.81 12.30 -10.71
N GLY A 235 21.64 13.31 -10.99
CA GLY A 235 21.67 13.96 -12.30
C GLY A 235 22.05 13.02 -13.45
N LYS A 236 23.07 12.17 -13.26
CA LYS A 236 23.45 11.17 -14.28
C LYS A 236 22.35 10.15 -14.53
N TRP A 237 21.67 9.67 -13.48
CA TRP A 237 20.56 8.73 -13.59
C TRP A 237 19.35 9.34 -14.30
N LEU A 238 18.94 10.56 -13.91
CA LEU A 238 17.85 11.30 -14.57
C LEU A 238 18.14 11.52 -16.07
N ALA A 239 19.38 11.90 -16.41
CA ALA A 239 19.81 12.05 -17.79
C ALA A 239 19.81 10.71 -18.57
N ALA A 240 20.21 9.61 -17.94
CA ALA A 240 20.24 8.28 -18.55
C ALA A 240 18.84 7.74 -18.86
N TYR A 241 17.90 7.84 -17.91
CA TYR A 241 16.50 7.45 -18.13
C TYR A 241 15.84 8.29 -19.25
N LYS A 242 16.07 9.61 -19.25
CA LYS A 242 15.60 10.50 -20.31
C LYS A 242 16.21 10.16 -21.67
N ALA A 243 17.48 9.75 -21.72
CA ALA A 243 18.13 9.26 -22.94
C ALA A 243 17.57 7.92 -23.45
N ARG A 244 16.89 7.14 -22.60
CA ARG A 244 16.09 5.96 -22.99
C ARG A 244 14.64 6.29 -23.40
N GLY A 245 14.24 7.56 -23.36
CA GLY A 245 12.92 8.04 -23.77
C GLY A 245 11.93 8.25 -22.63
N VAL A 246 12.31 8.02 -21.38
CA VAL A 246 11.44 8.20 -20.20
C VAL A 246 11.34 9.70 -19.88
N ASP A 247 10.35 10.36 -20.49
CA ASP A 247 10.07 11.80 -20.37
C ASP A 247 9.09 12.12 -19.22
N SER A 248 8.62 11.12 -18.48
CA SER A 248 7.69 11.25 -17.32
C SER A 248 8.35 11.54 -15.96
N LEU A 249 9.68 11.59 -15.87
CA LEU A 249 10.39 11.92 -14.62
C LEU A 249 9.92 13.28 -14.09
N TRP A 250 9.32 13.28 -12.89
CA TRP A 250 8.61 14.42 -12.31
C TRP A 250 9.21 14.88 -10.98
N ALA A 251 9.60 13.92 -10.14
CA ALA A 251 10.12 14.19 -8.81
C ALA A 251 11.14 13.13 -8.39
N VAL A 252 11.95 13.46 -7.38
CA VAL A 252 12.74 12.50 -6.62
C VAL A 252 12.40 12.55 -5.14
N THR A 253 12.54 11.42 -4.44
CA THR A 253 12.73 11.44 -2.98
C THR A 253 14.23 11.38 -2.69
N VAL A 254 14.67 12.00 -1.59
CA VAL A 254 16.11 12.03 -1.25
C VAL A 254 16.64 10.62 -0.91
N GLN A 255 15.79 9.81 -0.29
CA GLN A 255 16.08 8.47 0.21
C GLN A 255 14.76 7.76 0.50
N ASN A 256 14.61 6.51 0.09
CA ASN A 256 13.56 5.62 0.56
C ASN A 256 13.81 5.22 2.02
N GLU A 257 12.85 5.45 2.91
CA GLU A 257 12.86 5.04 4.31
C GLU A 257 14.14 5.40 5.11
N PRO A 258 14.45 6.70 5.26
CA PRO A 258 15.67 7.19 5.92
C PRO A 258 15.82 6.81 7.40
N GLU A 259 14.81 6.24 8.04
CA GLU A 259 14.87 5.80 9.45
C GLU A 259 15.03 4.26 9.60
N ALA A 260 14.88 3.50 8.51
CA ALA A 260 14.99 2.05 8.52
C ALA A 260 16.35 1.54 8.00
N SER A 261 16.86 0.49 8.63
CA SER A 261 17.99 -0.32 8.14
C SER A 261 17.63 -1.80 8.25
N PRO A 262 16.62 -2.27 7.50
CA PRO A 262 15.95 -3.57 7.68
C PRO A 262 16.77 -4.79 7.21
N GLY A 263 17.91 -4.59 6.55
CA GLY A 263 18.78 -5.66 6.04
C GLY A 263 18.73 -5.84 4.53
N TRP A 264 17.82 -5.17 3.82
CA TRP A 264 17.95 -4.85 2.39
C TRP A 264 18.57 -3.47 2.18
N GLU A 265 18.66 -3.03 0.93
CA GLU A 265 19.17 -1.72 0.54
C GLU A 265 18.57 -0.62 1.41
N SER A 266 19.44 0.14 2.10
CA SER A 266 18.99 1.16 3.05
C SER A 266 20.09 2.17 3.33
N CYS A 267 19.72 3.44 3.51
CA CYS A 267 20.63 4.48 3.96
C CYS A 267 19.95 5.34 5.01
N LEU A 268 20.51 5.38 6.24
CA LEU A 268 19.92 6.17 7.32
C LEU A 268 20.23 7.66 7.17
N TRP A 269 19.34 8.52 7.64
CA TRP A 269 19.52 9.97 7.70
C TRP A 269 18.88 10.54 8.97
N THR A 270 19.33 11.72 9.40
CA THR A 270 18.54 12.61 10.27
C THR A 270 17.93 13.72 9.41
N PRO A 271 16.83 14.37 9.82
CA PRO A 271 16.24 15.45 9.04
C PRO A 271 17.22 16.62 8.83
N GLU A 272 18.08 16.96 9.79
CA GLU A 272 19.09 18.02 9.61
C GLU A 272 20.14 17.63 8.57
N TYR A 273 20.59 16.37 8.56
CA TYR A 273 21.59 15.89 7.61
C TYR A 273 21.02 15.84 6.18
N MET A 274 19.76 15.38 6.04
CA MET A 274 19.03 15.42 4.77
C MET A 274 18.81 16.85 4.29
N ALA A 275 18.37 17.76 5.17
CA ALA A 275 18.19 19.16 4.83
C ALA A 275 19.49 19.83 4.40
N LYS A 276 20.60 19.55 5.09
CA LYS A 276 21.93 20.05 4.71
C LYS A 276 22.34 19.53 3.32
N PHE A 277 22.20 18.23 3.08
CA PHE A 277 22.50 17.62 1.77
C PHE A 277 21.68 18.25 0.63
N VAL A 278 20.40 18.52 0.85
CA VAL A 278 19.55 19.19 -0.15
C VAL A 278 19.94 20.66 -0.35
N ALA A 279 20.23 21.40 0.73
CA ALA A 279 20.65 22.80 0.63
C ALA A 279 22.02 23.00 -0.05
N GLU A 280 23.00 22.13 0.23
CA GLU A 280 24.40 22.30 -0.18
C GLU A 280 24.78 21.50 -1.44
N HIS A 281 24.06 20.42 -1.76
CA HIS A 281 24.40 19.50 -2.85
C HIS A 281 23.23 19.20 -3.80
N LEU A 282 22.20 18.46 -3.37
CA LEU A 282 21.18 17.94 -4.29
C LEU A 282 20.34 19.06 -4.95
N GLY A 283 19.85 20.01 -4.17
CA GLY A 283 19.07 21.15 -4.66
C GLY A 283 19.84 22.01 -5.67
N PRO A 284 21.06 22.47 -5.35
CA PRO A 284 21.92 23.19 -6.29
C PRO A 284 22.22 22.39 -7.57
N THR A 285 22.55 21.09 -7.47
CA THR A 285 22.83 20.24 -8.63
C THR A 285 21.60 20.10 -9.52
N LEU A 286 20.45 19.66 -8.98
CA LEU A 286 19.23 19.48 -9.78
C LEU A 286 18.74 20.80 -10.36
N LYS A 287 18.81 21.92 -9.64
CA LYS A 287 18.47 23.24 -10.20
C LYS A 287 19.37 23.67 -11.38
N ALA A 288 20.60 23.15 -11.45
CA ALA A 288 21.52 23.43 -12.56
C ALA A 288 21.35 22.47 -13.75
N THR A 289 20.99 21.21 -13.52
CA THR A 289 20.96 20.17 -14.58
C THR A 289 19.56 19.67 -14.96
N HIS A 290 18.63 19.64 -14.01
CA HIS A 290 17.24 19.16 -14.15
C HIS A 290 16.24 20.06 -13.38
N PRO A 291 16.15 21.38 -13.70
CA PRO A 291 15.33 22.33 -12.95
C PRO A 291 13.82 22.02 -12.97
N GLU A 292 13.38 21.09 -13.82
CA GLU A 292 12.01 20.57 -13.84
C GLU A 292 11.69 19.57 -12.70
N ILE A 293 12.71 18.96 -12.09
CA ILE A 293 12.54 17.86 -11.13
C ILE A 293 12.27 18.40 -9.72
N LYS A 294 11.13 18.00 -9.16
CA LYS A 294 10.73 18.27 -7.78
C LYS A 294 11.52 17.41 -6.79
N ILE A 295 11.68 17.88 -5.54
CA ILE A 295 12.33 17.10 -4.46
C ILE A 295 11.34 16.93 -3.31
N PHE A 296 11.12 15.69 -2.88
CA PHE A 296 10.43 15.33 -1.64
C PHE A 296 11.44 14.82 -0.60
N GLY A 297 11.26 15.23 0.64
CA GLY A 297 11.98 14.66 1.79
C GLY A 297 11.16 13.56 2.47
N PHE A 298 11.72 13.03 3.56
CA PHE A 298 11.13 11.98 4.39
C PHE A 298 10.97 10.64 3.65
N ASP A 299 9.84 10.32 3.02
CA ASP A 299 9.61 9.03 2.34
C ASP A 299 9.67 7.84 3.33
N HIS A 300 8.96 7.98 4.45
CA HIS A 300 8.83 7.01 5.53
C HIS A 300 7.42 7.05 6.15
N ASN A 301 7.17 6.26 7.19
CA ASN A 301 5.85 6.12 7.81
C ASN A 301 5.26 7.43 8.36
N LYS A 302 3.92 7.50 8.41
CA LYS A 302 3.19 8.74 8.75
C LYS A 302 3.34 9.20 10.21
N ASP A 303 3.81 8.34 11.10
CA ASP A 303 4.14 8.64 12.50
C ASP A 303 5.08 9.85 12.68
N HIS A 304 6.21 9.87 11.97
CA HIS A 304 7.28 10.85 12.13
C HIS A 304 7.23 12.04 11.17
N VAL A 305 6.25 12.07 10.25
CA VAL A 305 6.15 13.07 9.18
C VAL A 305 6.17 14.52 9.69
N ALA A 306 5.59 14.80 10.86
CA ALA A 306 5.53 16.14 11.43
C ALA A 306 6.89 16.60 12.00
N GLU A 307 7.64 15.70 12.64
CA GLU A 307 8.99 15.98 13.12
C GLU A 307 9.94 16.19 11.94
N TRP A 308 9.86 15.33 10.93
CA TRP A 308 10.67 15.46 9.73
C TRP A 308 10.35 16.71 8.92
N ALA A 309 9.08 17.09 8.76
CA ALA A 309 8.71 18.35 8.13
C ALA A 309 9.35 19.55 8.85
N ASP A 310 9.26 19.63 10.18
CA ASP A 310 9.89 20.70 10.98
C ASP A 310 11.42 20.68 10.86
N GLY A 311 12.05 19.51 11.02
CA GLY A 311 13.49 19.30 10.86
C GLY A 311 14.02 19.73 9.49
N LEU A 312 13.34 19.35 8.41
CA LEU A 312 13.70 19.70 7.03
C LEU A 312 13.51 21.19 6.75
N TYR A 313 12.39 21.77 7.19
CA TYR A 313 12.01 23.15 6.85
C TYR A 313 12.60 24.22 7.78
N LYS A 314 13.27 23.82 8.88
CA LYS A 314 14.16 24.71 9.66
C LYS A 314 15.29 25.28 8.81
N ASN A 315 15.89 24.49 7.92
CA ASN A 315 16.88 24.98 6.96
C ASN A 315 16.16 25.65 5.78
N LYS A 316 16.15 26.98 5.74
CA LYS A 316 15.39 27.73 4.73
C LYS A 316 15.90 27.54 3.29
N THR A 317 17.20 27.32 3.10
CA THR A 317 17.73 26.96 1.78
C THR A 317 17.21 25.59 1.33
N ALA A 318 17.15 24.62 2.23
CA ALA A 318 16.57 23.30 1.92
C ALA A 318 15.06 23.40 1.66
N ALA A 319 14.35 24.17 2.47
CA ALA A 319 12.92 24.40 2.34
C ALA A 319 12.55 25.00 0.98
N ASP A 320 13.37 25.89 0.40
CA ASP A 320 13.14 26.44 -0.95
C ASP A 320 13.28 25.39 -2.06
N TYR A 321 14.02 24.30 -1.83
CA TYR A 321 14.16 23.18 -2.78
C TYR A 321 13.10 22.08 -2.57
N PHE A 322 12.64 21.86 -1.34
CA PHE A 322 11.61 20.86 -1.07
C PHE A 322 10.24 21.29 -1.60
N THR A 323 9.63 20.44 -2.41
CA THR A 323 8.20 20.48 -2.74
C THR A 323 7.35 20.04 -1.55
N GLY A 324 7.84 19.08 -0.77
CA GLY A 324 7.05 18.44 0.27
C GLY A 324 7.75 17.29 0.98
N VAL A 325 6.94 16.52 1.70
CA VAL A 325 7.30 15.23 2.29
C VAL A 325 6.53 14.11 1.60
N ALA A 326 7.17 12.97 1.42
CA ALA A 326 6.54 11.73 0.98
C ALA A 326 6.29 10.82 2.19
N VAL A 327 5.25 9.99 2.17
CA VAL A 327 4.82 9.15 3.31
C VAL A 327 4.42 7.73 2.92
N HIS A 328 4.68 6.78 3.82
CA HIS A 328 4.39 5.34 3.69
C HIS A 328 3.30 4.92 4.70
N TRP A 329 2.61 3.81 4.42
CA TRP A 329 1.46 3.35 5.21
C TRP A 329 1.76 2.37 6.38
N TYR A 330 3.01 1.89 6.51
CA TYR A 330 3.29 0.71 7.36
C TYR A 330 3.16 1.00 8.86
N GLY A 331 3.43 2.24 9.27
CA GLY A 331 3.07 2.81 10.57
C GLY A 331 1.67 3.43 10.56
N GLY A 332 0.65 2.62 10.24
CA GLY A 332 -0.76 2.93 10.47
C GLY A 332 -1.31 4.20 9.79
N LEU A 333 -2.48 4.66 10.26
CA LEU A 333 -3.20 5.77 9.63
C LEU A 333 -2.57 7.15 9.90
N ASN A 334 -2.19 7.44 11.15
CA ASN A 334 -1.44 8.63 11.61
C ASN A 334 -1.93 9.98 11.02
N THR A 335 -3.24 10.14 10.95
CA THR A 335 -3.90 11.26 10.27
C THR A 335 -3.67 12.61 10.94
N GLU A 336 -3.57 12.62 12.26
CA GLU A 336 -3.20 13.79 13.03
C GLU A 336 -1.76 14.24 12.76
N ASN A 337 -0.87 13.33 12.35
CA ASN A 337 0.51 13.67 12.02
C ASN A 337 0.61 14.26 10.61
N LEU A 338 -0.21 13.79 9.67
CA LEU A 338 -0.41 14.46 8.37
C LEU A 338 -0.93 15.91 8.55
N GLN A 339 -1.92 16.11 9.43
CA GLN A 339 -2.40 17.46 9.79
C GLN A 339 -1.29 18.34 10.36
N LYS A 340 -0.53 17.85 11.34
CA LYS A 340 0.60 18.58 11.94
C LYS A 340 1.67 18.93 10.90
N ALA A 341 2.02 18.02 10.00
CA ALA A 341 2.99 18.27 8.94
C ALA A 341 2.52 19.37 7.97
N HIS A 342 1.23 19.39 7.62
CA HIS A 342 0.65 20.49 6.86
C HIS A 342 0.70 21.83 7.63
N GLU A 343 0.52 21.82 8.96
CA GLU A 343 0.62 23.02 9.80
C GLU A 343 2.05 23.58 9.93
N VAL A 344 3.10 22.76 9.75
CA VAL A 344 4.51 23.23 9.73
C VAL A 344 4.74 24.21 8.58
N ASP A 345 4.29 23.87 7.38
CA ASP A 345 4.30 24.76 6.21
C ASP A 345 3.18 24.38 5.22
N PRO A 346 2.03 25.08 5.24
CA PRO A 346 0.89 24.80 4.36
C PRO A 346 1.17 24.97 2.86
N THR A 347 2.34 25.50 2.47
CA THR A 347 2.75 25.59 1.06
C THR A 347 3.38 24.30 0.52
N LYS A 348 3.66 23.32 1.41
CA LYS A 348 4.32 22.06 1.10
C LYS A 348 3.30 20.95 0.86
N SER A 349 3.62 20.07 -0.08
CA SER A 349 2.80 18.89 -0.39
C SER A 349 3.08 17.73 0.56
N ILE A 350 2.06 16.91 0.80
CA ILE A 350 2.18 15.57 1.37
C ILE A 350 1.84 14.59 0.25
N LEU A 351 2.62 13.54 0.05
CA LEU A 351 2.42 12.54 -1.00
C LEU A 351 2.49 11.12 -0.42
N GLY A 352 1.41 10.34 -0.51
CA GLY A 352 1.49 8.90 -0.26
C GLY A 352 2.33 8.25 -1.37
N SER A 353 3.52 7.75 -1.05
CA SER A 353 4.50 7.27 -2.03
C SER A 353 4.65 5.75 -2.09
N GLU A 354 4.20 5.03 -1.06
CA GLU A 354 4.30 3.57 -0.97
C GLU A 354 3.30 2.94 0.02
N ALA A 355 2.71 1.81 -0.38
CA ALA A 355 1.95 0.91 0.50
C ALA A 355 1.88 -0.54 -0.04
N CYS A 356 2.23 -1.56 0.77
CA CYS A 356 1.92 -2.98 0.47
C CYS A 356 1.20 -3.73 1.59
N ASN A 357 0.29 -4.63 1.20
CA ASN A 357 -0.13 -5.75 2.05
C ASN A 357 0.94 -6.84 2.02
N CYS A 358 1.91 -6.77 2.94
CA CYS A 358 3.08 -7.63 2.93
C CYS A 358 2.92 -8.89 3.83
N VAL A 359 2.17 -8.77 4.94
CA VAL A 359 1.94 -9.84 5.93
C VAL A 359 1.12 -10.99 5.34
N GLY A 360 1.68 -12.21 5.35
CA GLY A 360 1.06 -13.40 4.75
C GLY A 360 1.21 -13.50 3.23
N HIS A 361 2.09 -12.70 2.62
CA HIS A 361 2.41 -12.71 1.18
C HIS A 361 1.14 -12.54 0.33
N VAL A 362 0.98 -13.22 -0.82
CA VAL A 362 -0.24 -13.15 -1.64
C VAL A 362 -1.36 -13.99 -1.03
N VAL A 363 -2.57 -13.41 -0.93
CA VAL A 363 -3.81 -14.12 -0.55
C VAL A 363 -4.78 -13.97 -1.71
N LEU A 364 -5.17 -15.06 -2.34
CA LEU A 364 -6.12 -15.08 -3.46
C LEU A 364 -7.55 -15.25 -2.95
N GLN A 365 -8.54 -14.87 -3.75
CA GLN A 365 -9.96 -15.01 -3.43
C GLN A 365 -10.34 -16.44 -2.97
N GLN A 366 -9.71 -17.46 -3.57
CA GLN A 366 -9.95 -18.88 -3.28
C GLN A 366 -9.33 -19.39 -1.97
N ASP A 367 -8.36 -18.65 -1.40
CA ASP A 367 -7.77 -18.96 -0.11
C ASP A 367 -8.67 -18.45 1.04
N GLY A 368 -9.54 -17.49 0.73
CA GLY A 368 -10.64 -17.02 1.58
C GLY A 368 -11.16 -15.67 1.13
N VAL A 369 -12.45 -15.56 0.76
CA VAL A 369 -13.03 -14.29 0.29
C VAL A 369 -12.92 -13.21 1.37
N SER A 370 -13.03 -13.55 2.65
CA SER A 370 -12.90 -12.60 3.75
C SER A 370 -11.50 -11.99 3.89
N SER A 371 -10.45 -12.83 3.91
CA SER A 371 -9.06 -12.35 4.04
C SER A 371 -8.58 -11.58 2.81
N TRP A 372 -9.00 -12.02 1.61
CA TRP A 372 -8.80 -11.30 0.35
C TRP A 372 -9.46 -9.92 0.35
N TRP A 373 -10.68 -9.81 0.87
CA TRP A 373 -11.45 -8.58 0.90
C TRP A 373 -10.92 -7.57 1.93
N THR A 374 -10.60 -8.02 3.14
CA THR A 374 -10.07 -7.18 4.23
C THR A 374 -8.80 -6.43 3.83
N ARG A 375 -7.97 -7.00 2.94
CA ARG A 375 -6.77 -6.32 2.40
C ARG A 375 -7.09 -5.10 1.55
N ALA A 376 -8.20 -5.15 0.81
CA ALA A 376 -8.68 -4.06 -0.02
C ALA A 376 -9.33 -2.94 0.82
N GLU A 377 -10.07 -3.31 1.87
CA GLU A 377 -10.66 -2.37 2.82
C GLU A 377 -9.58 -1.58 3.57
N ARG A 378 -8.52 -2.25 4.06
CA ARG A 378 -7.37 -1.57 4.70
C ARG A 378 -6.70 -0.57 3.77
N LEU A 379 -6.39 -0.98 2.53
CA LEU A 379 -5.77 -0.11 1.52
C LEU A 379 -6.63 1.12 1.24
N SER A 380 -7.94 0.95 1.21
CA SER A 380 -8.88 2.01 0.84
C SER A 380 -9.20 2.94 1.98
N LEU A 381 -9.13 2.46 3.22
CA LEU A 381 -9.21 3.30 4.40
C LEU A 381 -7.99 4.22 4.48
N ASP A 382 -6.79 3.68 4.23
CA ASP A 382 -5.56 4.45 4.16
C ASP A 382 -5.64 5.55 3.08
N ILE A 383 -6.07 5.19 1.86
CA ILE A 383 -6.32 6.15 0.79
C ILE A 383 -7.35 7.22 1.19
N LEU A 384 -8.49 6.84 1.80
CA LEU A 384 -9.53 7.79 2.23
C LEU A 384 -8.98 8.82 3.21
N GLU A 385 -8.26 8.36 4.22
CA GLU A 385 -7.71 9.20 5.27
C GLU A 385 -6.56 10.07 4.75
N ASP A 386 -5.59 9.53 4.01
CA ASP A 386 -4.52 10.32 3.39
C ASP A 386 -5.09 11.48 2.56
N LEU A 387 -6.10 11.20 1.73
CA LEU A 387 -6.78 12.21 0.92
C LEU A 387 -7.54 13.23 1.77
N LYS A 388 -8.15 12.85 2.90
CA LYS A 388 -8.77 13.80 3.84
C LYS A 388 -7.73 14.74 4.45
N TRP A 389 -6.55 14.21 4.78
CA TRP A 389 -5.47 14.89 5.49
C TRP A 389 -4.32 15.33 4.56
N TRP A 390 -4.69 16.08 3.53
CA TRP A 390 -3.80 16.86 2.66
C TRP A 390 -2.90 16.10 1.69
N ALA A 391 -2.95 14.76 1.62
CA ALA A 391 -2.22 14.04 0.58
C ALA A 391 -2.68 14.50 -0.81
N VAL A 392 -1.70 14.80 -1.67
CA VAL A 392 -1.93 15.26 -3.05
C VAL A 392 -1.94 14.10 -4.04
N GLY A 393 -1.50 12.91 -3.64
CA GLY A 393 -1.40 11.73 -4.50
C GLY A 393 -1.20 10.50 -3.62
N TRP A 394 -1.42 9.32 -4.20
CA TRP A 394 -1.22 8.05 -3.50
C TRP A 394 -0.71 6.99 -4.50
N ILE A 395 0.37 6.31 -4.13
CA ILE A 395 1.09 5.35 -5.01
C ILE A 395 1.14 3.98 -4.32
N ASP A 396 0.53 2.99 -4.97
CA ASP A 396 0.62 1.57 -4.61
C ASP A 396 2.05 1.05 -4.70
N TRP A 397 2.31 -0.11 -4.12
CA TRP A 397 3.61 -0.75 -4.28
C TRP A 397 3.81 -1.44 -5.62
N ASN A 398 4.37 -2.65 -5.63
CA ASN A 398 4.65 -3.39 -6.87
C ASN A 398 3.42 -3.42 -7.79
N LEU A 399 3.54 -2.89 -9.02
CA LEU A 399 2.47 -3.02 -10.01
C LEU A 399 2.15 -4.49 -10.34
N LEU A 400 3.11 -5.41 -10.18
CA LEU A 400 2.92 -6.84 -10.44
C LEU A 400 3.89 -7.72 -9.62
N VAL A 401 3.35 -8.66 -8.83
CA VAL A 401 4.12 -9.76 -8.22
C VAL A 401 3.66 -11.11 -8.78
N ASP A 402 4.45 -12.17 -8.61
CA ASP A 402 3.99 -13.53 -8.89
C ASP A 402 3.11 -14.10 -7.75
N VAL A 403 2.54 -15.28 -7.94
CA VAL A 403 1.66 -15.95 -6.96
C VAL A 403 2.29 -16.23 -5.58
N ASN A 404 3.60 -16.01 -5.40
CA ASN A 404 4.27 -16.11 -4.10
C ASN A 404 4.59 -14.73 -3.50
N GLY A 405 4.32 -13.64 -4.23
CA GLY A 405 4.62 -12.27 -3.80
C GLY A 405 6.02 -11.79 -4.14
N GLY A 406 6.66 -12.37 -5.17
CA GLY A 406 8.04 -12.06 -5.56
C GLY A 406 8.21 -11.69 -7.04
N PRO A 407 9.46 -11.61 -7.55
CA PRO A 407 10.70 -11.91 -6.82
C PRO A 407 11.12 -10.81 -5.83
N ASN A 408 11.67 -11.23 -4.70
CA ASN A 408 12.36 -10.40 -3.73
C ASN A 408 13.63 -11.16 -3.28
N HIS A 409 14.80 -10.52 -3.30
CA HIS A 409 16.06 -11.25 -3.07
C HIS A 409 16.29 -11.63 -1.60
N LEU A 410 15.64 -10.97 -0.64
CA LEU A 410 15.64 -11.33 0.78
C LEU A 410 14.35 -12.01 1.28
N LYS A 411 13.43 -12.35 0.37
CA LYS A 411 12.14 -12.99 0.69
C LYS A 411 11.18 -12.14 1.54
N ASN A 412 11.32 -10.82 1.49
CA ASN A 412 10.27 -9.88 1.92
C ASN A 412 9.13 -9.88 0.88
N LEU A 413 8.37 -10.97 0.80
CA LEU A 413 7.37 -11.21 -0.25
C LEU A 413 6.03 -10.53 0.11
N CYS A 414 5.39 -9.88 -0.86
CA CYS A 414 4.22 -9.02 -0.64
C CYS A 414 3.09 -9.30 -1.64
N ASP A 415 1.87 -8.86 -1.31
CA ASP A 415 0.76 -8.80 -2.26
C ASP A 415 0.88 -7.57 -3.20
N ALA A 416 0.06 -7.54 -4.25
CA ALA A 416 -0.07 -6.40 -5.17
C ALA A 416 -1.50 -6.31 -5.72
N ASN A 417 -1.90 -5.18 -6.31
CA ASN A 417 -3.20 -5.07 -6.97
C ASN A 417 -3.41 -6.08 -8.12
N MET A 418 -2.32 -6.52 -8.77
CA MET A 418 -2.32 -7.52 -9.83
C MET A 418 -1.31 -8.63 -9.55
N ILE A 419 -1.71 -9.88 -9.74
CA ILE A 419 -0.85 -11.07 -9.55
C ILE A 419 -0.61 -11.77 -10.89
N GLN A 420 0.64 -12.16 -11.11
CA GLN A 420 1.13 -12.86 -12.30
C GLN A 420 1.05 -14.37 -12.11
N ASP A 421 0.23 -15.03 -12.92
CA ASP A 421 0.06 -16.49 -12.95
C ASP A 421 0.11 -17.00 -14.40
N ALA A 422 1.27 -16.94 -15.05
CA ALA A 422 1.40 -17.23 -16.49
C ALA A 422 0.94 -18.64 -16.90
N ALA A 423 0.93 -19.60 -15.98
CA ALA A 423 0.40 -20.93 -16.22
C ALA A 423 -1.15 -20.97 -16.12
N GLY A 424 -1.73 -20.09 -15.30
CA GLY A 424 -3.15 -20.09 -14.95
C GLY A 424 -3.52 -21.15 -13.91
N ASP A 425 -2.53 -21.76 -13.26
CA ASP A 425 -2.70 -22.90 -12.35
C ASP A 425 -3.28 -22.48 -10.99
N LYS A 426 -3.26 -21.18 -10.65
CA LYS A 426 -3.79 -20.63 -9.40
C LYS A 426 -5.07 -19.83 -9.63
N GLY A 427 -5.10 -18.91 -10.58
CA GLY A 427 -6.24 -18.02 -10.82
C GLY A 427 -7.04 -18.31 -12.11
N GLY A 428 -6.66 -19.33 -12.88
CA GLY A 428 -7.31 -19.65 -14.16
C GLY A 428 -7.02 -18.67 -15.30
N GLN A 429 -6.23 -17.61 -15.06
CA GLN A 429 -5.84 -16.60 -16.05
C GLN A 429 -4.40 -16.12 -15.82
N PRO A 430 -3.68 -15.65 -16.88
CA PRO A 430 -2.32 -15.12 -16.77
C PRO A 430 -2.12 -13.95 -15.78
N LEU A 431 -3.20 -13.24 -15.50
CA LEU A 431 -3.27 -12.08 -14.61
C LEU A 431 -4.51 -12.20 -13.72
N ILE A 432 -4.32 -12.02 -12.41
CA ILE A 432 -5.37 -12.05 -11.40
C ILE A 432 -5.54 -10.63 -10.85
N LYS A 433 -6.78 -10.11 -10.89
CA LYS A 433 -7.17 -8.83 -10.29
C LYS A 433 -7.58 -9.06 -8.85
N GLN A 434 -6.82 -8.55 -7.89
CA GLN A 434 -7.13 -8.66 -6.46
C GLN A 434 -8.30 -7.74 -6.09
N ALA A 435 -8.95 -7.96 -4.94
CA ALA A 435 -10.03 -7.08 -4.45
C ALA A 435 -9.58 -5.62 -4.39
N SER A 436 -8.31 -5.39 -4.02
CA SER A 436 -7.69 -4.07 -3.93
C SER A 436 -7.60 -3.34 -5.28
N TYR A 437 -7.48 -4.05 -6.43
CA TYR A 437 -7.56 -3.42 -7.76
C TYR A 437 -8.93 -2.78 -7.99
N TYR A 438 -10.00 -3.45 -7.58
CA TYR A 438 -11.36 -2.94 -7.75
C TYR A 438 -11.64 -1.76 -6.82
N TYR A 439 -11.23 -1.88 -5.56
CA TYR A 439 -11.27 -0.80 -4.58
C TYR A 439 -10.46 0.43 -5.02
N MET A 440 -9.22 0.26 -5.50
CA MET A 440 -8.41 1.33 -6.08
C MET A 440 -9.12 2.03 -7.27
N GLY A 441 -9.93 1.28 -8.03
CA GLY A 441 -10.77 1.84 -9.09
C GLY A 441 -11.86 2.80 -8.61
N HIS A 442 -12.28 2.76 -7.34
CA HIS A 442 -13.20 3.75 -6.77
C HIS A 442 -12.57 5.14 -6.60
N PHE A 443 -11.25 5.21 -6.53
CA PHE A 443 -10.49 6.46 -6.46
C PHE A 443 -9.96 6.83 -7.85
N SER A 444 -9.06 6.01 -8.39
CA SER A 444 -8.30 6.28 -9.62
C SER A 444 -9.14 6.59 -10.87
N ARG A 445 -10.31 5.95 -11.03
CA ARG A 445 -11.20 6.16 -12.19
C ARG A 445 -12.01 7.46 -12.13
N TYR A 446 -12.11 8.08 -10.95
CA TYR A 446 -13.11 9.12 -10.65
C TYR A 446 -12.52 10.39 -10.01
N LEU A 447 -11.30 10.30 -9.49
CA LEU A 447 -10.50 11.41 -8.93
C LEU A 447 -9.32 11.67 -9.86
N VAL A 448 -9.43 12.67 -10.73
CA VAL A 448 -8.46 12.92 -11.81
C VAL A 448 -7.43 13.98 -11.43
N PRO A 449 -6.23 14.00 -12.04
CA PRO A 449 -5.25 15.07 -11.83
C PRO A 449 -5.85 16.46 -12.06
N GLY A 450 -5.59 17.38 -11.13
CA GLY A 450 -6.18 18.72 -11.10
C GLY A 450 -7.51 18.82 -10.34
N ALA A 451 -8.12 17.71 -9.92
CA ALA A 451 -9.26 17.74 -9.01
C ALA A 451 -8.88 18.39 -7.67
N LYS A 452 -9.83 18.99 -6.98
CA LYS A 452 -9.61 19.57 -5.64
C LYS A 452 -10.46 18.85 -4.62
N ARG A 453 -9.88 18.49 -3.47
CA ARG A 453 -10.68 17.98 -2.34
C ARG A 453 -11.68 19.06 -1.93
N VAL A 454 -12.92 18.65 -1.63
CA VAL A 454 -13.97 19.53 -1.11
C VAL A 454 -14.31 19.21 0.34
N GLN A 455 -15.08 20.08 0.99
CA GLN A 455 -15.57 19.82 2.34
C GLN A 455 -16.62 18.69 2.30
N VAL A 456 -16.39 17.66 3.10
CA VAL A 456 -17.35 16.59 3.38
C VAL A 456 -17.55 16.53 4.88
N SER A 457 -18.79 16.65 5.31
CA SER A 457 -19.21 16.43 6.69
C SER A 457 -19.87 15.06 6.77
N ASN A 458 -19.18 14.11 7.40
CA ASN A 458 -19.69 12.77 7.71
C ASN A 458 -20.35 12.80 9.10
N THR A 459 -21.64 12.50 9.16
CA THR A 459 -22.38 12.23 10.43
C THR A 459 -22.95 10.82 10.46
N VAL A 460 -22.47 9.95 9.58
CA VAL A 460 -22.83 8.53 9.50
C VAL A 460 -22.03 7.74 10.52
N GLU A 461 -20.72 7.93 10.52
CA GLU A 461 -19.85 7.56 11.63
C GLU A 461 -19.86 8.70 12.65
N VAL A 462 -20.15 8.39 13.92
CA VAL A 462 -20.30 9.40 14.97
C VAL A 462 -19.12 9.37 15.94
N GLU A 463 -18.61 8.18 16.24
CA GLU A 463 -17.41 7.89 17.03
C GLU A 463 -16.76 6.62 16.45
N ILE A 464 -15.44 6.49 16.54
CA ILE A 464 -14.76 5.22 16.19
C ILE A 464 -15.23 4.14 17.19
N PRO A 465 -15.65 2.95 16.73
CA PRO A 465 -16.16 1.90 17.61
C PRO A 465 -15.24 1.58 18.79
N GLN A 466 -15.84 1.28 19.94
CA GLN A 466 -15.10 0.71 21.07
C GLN A 466 -14.68 -0.71 20.72
N VAL A 467 -13.45 -1.03 21.09
CA VAL A 467 -12.82 -2.32 20.82
C VAL A 467 -13.52 -3.43 21.60
N ALA A 468 -13.97 -4.45 20.88
CA ALA A 468 -14.65 -5.62 21.40
C ALA A 468 -13.74 -6.86 21.38
N ALA A 469 -14.13 -7.90 22.11
CA ALA A 469 -13.40 -9.17 22.14
C ALA A 469 -13.32 -9.87 20.76
N GLY A 470 -14.21 -9.54 19.81
CA GLY A 470 -14.17 -10.03 18.43
C GLY A 470 -13.13 -9.36 17.53
N ASP A 471 -12.57 -8.20 17.94
CA ASP A 471 -11.57 -7.46 17.15
C ASP A 471 -10.15 -8.02 17.30
N ILE A 472 -9.95 -8.90 18.29
CA ILE A 472 -8.70 -9.59 18.57
C ILE A 472 -8.36 -10.53 17.41
N LYS A 473 -7.10 -10.48 16.97
CA LYS A 473 -6.57 -11.25 15.83
C LYS A 473 -5.37 -12.07 16.25
N ASN A 474 -5.25 -13.27 15.68
CA ASN A 474 -4.05 -14.10 15.77
C ASN A 474 -2.80 -13.29 15.39
N GLY A 475 -1.78 -13.33 16.26
CA GLY A 475 -0.52 -12.60 16.10
C GLY A 475 -0.51 -11.18 16.67
N ALA A 476 -1.61 -10.66 17.21
CA ALA A 476 -1.66 -9.34 17.83
C ALA A 476 -0.66 -9.26 19.00
N ALA A 477 0.29 -8.33 18.93
CA ALA A 477 1.24 -8.08 20.01
C ALA A 477 0.55 -7.55 21.27
N LEU A 478 1.15 -7.79 22.44
CA LEU A 478 0.67 -7.22 23.70
C LEU A 478 1.47 -5.97 24.09
N LEU A 479 0.78 -4.94 24.58
CA LEU A 479 1.36 -3.72 25.15
C LEU A 479 0.65 -3.34 26.44
N PHE A 480 1.16 -2.33 27.14
CA PHE A 480 0.57 -1.75 28.34
C PHE A 480 -0.04 -0.38 28.00
N GLU A 481 -1.37 -0.30 28.03
CA GLU A 481 -2.16 0.89 27.72
C GLU A 481 -2.80 1.47 29.00
N PRO A 482 -3.33 2.71 29.01
CA PRO A 482 -4.09 3.21 30.15
C PRO A 482 -5.17 2.22 30.60
N CYS A 483 -5.21 1.92 31.89
CA CYS A 483 -6.17 0.97 32.45
C CYS A 483 -7.60 1.49 32.28
N ASP A 484 -8.45 0.65 31.70
CA ASP A 484 -9.90 0.88 31.56
C ASP A 484 -10.65 -0.25 32.27
N ALA A 485 -11.43 0.10 33.29
CA ALA A 485 -12.14 -0.85 34.13
C ALA A 485 -13.26 -1.59 33.40
N ASP A 486 -13.81 -1.00 32.33
CA ASP A 486 -14.90 -1.57 31.54
C ASP A 486 -14.39 -2.29 30.27
N SER A 487 -13.07 -2.30 30.03
CA SER A 487 -12.47 -2.89 28.82
C SER A 487 -12.38 -4.42 28.89
N ALA A 488 -13.22 -5.09 28.10
CA ALA A 488 -13.22 -6.54 27.95
C ALA A 488 -11.89 -7.10 27.38
N VAL A 489 -11.12 -6.30 26.65
CA VAL A 489 -9.83 -6.74 26.05
C VAL A 489 -8.63 -6.57 26.97
N GLN A 490 -8.76 -5.84 28.08
CA GLN A 490 -7.76 -5.78 29.15
C GLN A 490 -7.95 -6.87 30.22
N GLN A 491 -8.99 -7.72 30.07
CA GLN A 491 -9.27 -8.83 30.98
C GLN A 491 -8.62 -10.14 30.51
N PHE A 492 -7.89 -10.77 31.42
CA PHE A 492 -7.25 -12.06 31.24
C PHE A 492 -7.80 -13.08 32.24
N ARG A 493 -7.66 -14.36 31.92
CA ARG A 493 -8.00 -15.49 32.80
C ARG A 493 -6.99 -16.62 32.62
N PHE A 494 -6.93 -17.53 33.59
CA PHE A 494 -6.19 -18.78 33.44
C PHE A 494 -7.11 -19.92 32.98
N ALA A 495 -6.61 -20.79 32.11
CA ALA A 495 -7.22 -22.10 31.83
C ALA A 495 -6.32 -23.24 32.31
N THR A 496 -6.82 -24.03 33.27
CA THR A 496 -6.17 -25.25 33.74
C THR A 496 -6.51 -26.43 32.83
N PRO A 497 -5.55 -27.29 32.44
CA PRO A 497 -5.84 -28.48 31.62
C PRO A 497 -6.76 -29.51 32.29
N GLU A 498 -6.66 -29.66 33.62
CA GLU A 498 -7.52 -30.57 34.41
C GLU A 498 -7.95 -29.93 35.74
N PRO A 499 -9.12 -30.30 36.30
CA PRO A 499 -9.58 -29.80 37.61
C PRO A 499 -8.67 -30.27 38.76
N GLY A 500 -7.83 -29.37 39.27
CA GLY A 500 -7.00 -29.59 40.47
C GLY A 500 -5.52 -29.29 40.31
N ASP A 501 -5.03 -29.04 39.08
CA ASP A 501 -3.66 -28.59 38.83
C ASP A 501 -3.47 -27.12 39.27
N LYS A 502 -2.39 -26.84 40.00
CA LYS A 502 -2.25 -25.57 40.76
C LYS A 502 -1.25 -24.55 40.22
N ILE A 503 -0.34 -24.91 39.31
CA ILE A 503 0.89 -24.11 39.07
C ILE A 503 1.35 -24.11 37.59
N ALA A 504 0.45 -24.32 36.62
CA ALA A 504 0.79 -24.23 35.19
C ALA A 504 -0.46 -24.13 34.30
N ALA A 505 -0.91 -22.92 33.96
CA ALA A 505 -2.12 -22.68 33.17
C ALA A 505 -1.83 -21.81 31.94
N SER A 506 -2.62 -21.95 30.87
CA SER A 506 -2.55 -21.00 29.74
C SER A 506 -3.14 -19.68 30.18
N LEU A 507 -2.43 -18.57 29.95
CA LEU A 507 -2.97 -17.22 30.12
C LEU A 507 -3.80 -16.89 28.88
N ILE A 508 -5.05 -16.50 29.06
CA ILE A 508 -6.04 -16.33 28.00
C ILE A 508 -6.65 -14.93 28.08
N ALA A 509 -6.63 -14.19 26.98
CA ALA A 509 -7.41 -12.98 26.79
C ALA A 509 -8.86 -13.31 26.38
N ALA A 510 -9.78 -12.37 26.55
CA ALA A 510 -11.10 -12.46 25.93
C ALA A 510 -10.99 -12.71 24.40
N GLY A 511 -11.97 -13.35 23.79
CA GLY A 511 -11.96 -13.67 22.35
C GLY A 511 -13.15 -14.54 21.96
N THR A 512 -13.50 -14.56 20.68
CA THR A 512 -14.60 -15.37 20.13
C THR A 512 -14.07 -16.66 19.51
N ASP A 513 -14.89 -17.73 19.54
CA ASP A 513 -14.57 -18.96 18.78
C ASP A 513 -14.58 -18.73 17.25
N ASP A 514 -15.03 -17.57 16.78
CA ASP A 514 -15.11 -17.15 15.36
C ASP A 514 -13.92 -16.30 14.89
N ALA A 515 -12.94 -16.00 15.77
CA ALA A 515 -11.76 -15.21 15.40
C ALA A 515 -10.98 -15.89 14.24
N PRO A 516 -10.50 -15.17 13.21
CA PRO A 516 -9.85 -15.79 12.05
C PRO A 516 -8.60 -16.59 12.45
N GLY A 517 -8.68 -17.92 12.38
CA GLY A 517 -7.65 -18.85 12.82
C GLY A 517 -7.95 -19.60 14.13
N SER A 518 -9.07 -19.29 14.80
CA SER A 518 -9.67 -20.18 15.80
C SER A 518 -9.94 -21.54 15.17
N ASP A 519 -9.35 -22.58 15.74
CA ASP A 519 -9.40 -23.96 15.25
C ASP A 519 -10.63 -24.74 15.75
N GLY A 520 -11.64 -24.02 16.29
CA GLY A 520 -12.98 -24.55 16.59
C GLY A 520 -13.08 -25.37 17.87
N TYR A 521 -12.15 -25.19 18.83
CA TYR A 521 -12.07 -25.99 20.06
C TYR A 521 -13.12 -25.62 21.14
N GLN A 522 -14.01 -24.65 20.89
CA GLN A 522 -15.11 -24.24 21.79
C GLN A 522 -14.63 -23.79 23.18
N ARG A 523 -13.44 -23.17 23.26
CA ARG A 523 -12.78 -22.76 24.51
C ARG A 523 -12.94 -21.27 24.83
N GLY A 524 -13.37 -20.44 23.87
CA GLY A 524 -13.67 -19.01 24.03
C GLY A 524 -12.51 -18.16 24.53
N GLY A 525 -11.62 -17.73 23.63
CA GLY A 525 -10.53 -16.81 23.95
C GLY A 525 -9.23 -17.11 23.21
N GLU A 526 -8.25 -16.22 23.40
CA GLU A 526 -6.97 -16.22 22.70
C GLU A 526 -5.82 -16.39 23.72
N CYS A 527 -4.90 -17.31 23.44
CA CYS A 527 -3.81 -17.70 24.34
C CYS A 527 -2.60 -16.78 24.19
N VAL A 528 -1.97 -16.41 25.31
CA VAL A 528 -0.76 -15.57 25.32
C VAL A 528 0.47 -16.44 25.03
N GLU A 529 1.15 -16.14 23.93
CA GLU A 529 2.22 -16.93 23.32
C GLU A 529 3.46 -16.09 22.98
N LEU A 530 4.55 -16.75 22.58
CA LEU A 530 5.80 -16.11 22.17
C LEU A 530 6.10 -16.35 20.70
N CYS A 531 6.46 -15.27 19.98
CA CYS A 531 7.00 -15.37 18.64
C CYS A 531 8.47 -15.84 18.71
N ILE A 532 8.73 -17.12 18.39
CA ILE A 532 10.08 -17.75 18.47
C ILE A 532 10.60 -18.30 17.12
N MET A 533 9.93 -17.98 16.01
CA MET A 533 10.35 -18.44 14.68
C MET A 533 11.42 -17.53 14.05
N PRO A 534 12.22 -18.01 13.08
CA PRO A 534 13.22 -17.18 12.37
C PRO A 534 12.66 -15.96 11.61
N GLY A 535 11.35 -15.92 11.34
CA GLY A 535 10.64 -14.76 10.77
C GLY A 535 10.10 -13.78 11.81
N CYS A 536 10.18 -14.09 13.11
CA CYS A 536 9.90 -13.16 14.19
C CYS A 536 11.11 -12.24 14.36
N TRP A 537 10.96 -10.94 14.07
CA TRP A 537 12.07 -9.99 14.17
C TRP A 537 12.56 -9.83 15.63
N PHE A 538 11.67 -10.06 16.61
CA PHE A 538 11.94 -10.00 18.06
C PHE A 538 11.11 -11.06 18.82
N PRO A 539 11.52 -11.45 20.05
CA PRO A 539 10.73 -12.33 20.92
C PRO A 539 9.54 -11.58 21.56
N LYS A 540 8.58 -11.18 20.71
CA LYS A 540 7.34 -10.49 21.15
C LYS A 540 6.37 -11.45 21.83
N VAL A 541 5.69 -10.95 22.86
CA VAL A 541 4.54 -11.61 23.48
C VAL A 541 3.30 -11.20 22.67
N GLN A 542 2.49 -12.18 22.27
CA GLN A 542 1.38 -12.00 21.33
C GLN A 542 0.22 -12.94 21.64
N LEU A 543 -0.94 -12.73 21.01
CA LEU A 543 -2.11 -13.62 21.10
C LEU A 543 -2.14 -14.66 19.98
N TRP A 544 -2.63 -15.87 20.30
CA TRP A 544 -2.85 -16.96 19.34
C TRP A 544 -3.92 -17.96 19.78
N ALA A 545 -4.60 -18.62 18.84
CA ALA A 545 -5.67 -19.57 19.09
C ALA A 545 -5.27 -20.73 20.04
N CYS A 546 -6.19 -21.10 20.94
CA CYS A 546 -5.99 -22.11 21.98
C CYS A 546 -6.42 -23.54 21.53
N GLY A 547 -5.45 -24.38 21.14
CA GLY A 547 -5.69 -25.77 20.68
C GLY A 547 -4.81 -26.84 21.34
N ASP A 548 -5.28 -28.11 21.34
CA ASP A 548 -4.69 -29.23 22.10
C ASP A 548 -3.85 -30.24 21.26
N GLY A 549 -3.61 -30.01 19.96
CA GLY A 549 -2.79 -30.89 19.11
C GLY A 549 -2.87 -30.59 17.60
N GLY A 550 -1.91 -30.98 16.75
CA GLY A 550 -0.78 -31.90 17.02
C GLY A 550 0.54 -31.66 16.26
N GLU A 551 0.66 -30.65 15.39
CA GLU A 551 1.85 -30.41 14.53
C GLU A 551 2.80 -29.32 15.09
N ALA A 552 4.08 -29.32 14.69
CA ALA A 552 5.15 -28.70 15.48
C ALA A 552 5.79 -27.42 14.90
N ASP A 553 5.40 -26.99 13.70
CA ASP A 553 6.19 -26.04 12.90
C ASP A 553 5.81 -24.55 13.09
N HIS A 554 4.87 -24.26 13.99
CA HIS A 554 4.63 -22.93 14.53
C HIS A 554 4.56 -23.01 16.06
N GLY A 555 4.82 -21.89 16.74
CA GLY A 555 4.34 -21.70 18.11
C GLY A 555 2.81 -21.77 18.25
N GLY A 556 2.08 -21.86 17.12
CA GLY A 556 0.64 -22.00 16.99
C GLY A 556 0.06 -23.34 17.43
N ARG A 557 0.34 -23.73 18.68
CA ARG A 557 -0.61 -24.41 19.57
C ARG A 557 -0.47 -23.71 20.92
N GLY A 558 -1.55 -23.19 21.49
CA GLY A 558 -1.57 -22.40 22.74
C GLY A 558 -1.17 -23.18 24.00
N ASN A 559 0.08 -23.66 24.08
CA ASN A 559 0.61 -24.53 25.12
C ASN A 559 1.59 -23.86 26.09
N GLN A 560 1.88 -22.56 25.95
CA GLN A 560 2.74 -21.89 26.93
C GLN A 560 2.05 -21.76 28.27
N LYS A 561 2.68 -22.38 29.27
CA LYS A 561 2.15 -22.41 30.62
C LYS A 561 2.75 -21.25 31.39
N TRP A 562 1.88 -20.36 31.82
CA TRP A 562 2.21 -19.23 32.63
C TRP A 562 2.07 -19.61 34.11
N ASP A 563 3.01 -19.12 34.92
CA ASP A 563 3.07 -19.33 36.35
C ASP A 563 3.10 -17.96 37.06
N VAL A 564 2.46 -17.87 38.22
CA VAL A 564 2.27 -16.61 38.96
C VAL A 564 3.00 -16.70 40.29
N GLN A 565 4.19 -16.12 40.36
CA GLN A 565 4.93 -16.03 41.60
C GLN A 565 4.54 -14.74 42.34
N SER A 566 4.07 -14.86 43.59
CA SER A 566 3.96 -13.70 44.48
C SER A 566 5.36 -13.19 44.87
N VAL A 567 5.59 -11.90 44.68
CA VAL A 567 6.86 -11.22 44.94
C VAL A 567 6.63 -9.95 45.74
N LYS A 568 7.69 -9.32 46.25
CA LYS A 568 7.55 -8.07 47.00
C LYS A 568 7.04 -6.95 46.08
N GLY A 569 5.79 -6.52 46.30
CA GLY A 569 5.15 -5.43 45.56
C GLY A 569 4.09 -5.87 44.55
N GLY A 570 3.85 -7.18 44.38
CA GLY A 570 2.85 -7.70 43.46
C GLY A 570 3.14 -9.14 43.04
N TYR A 571 3.00 -9.39 41.75
CA TYR A 571 3.16 -10.70 41.12
C TYR A 571 4.18 -10.64 39.98
N LYS A 572 4.79 -11.78 39.68
CA LYS A 572 5.71 -11.98 38.57
C LYS A 572 5.17 -13.12 37.71
N LEU A 573 5.05 -12.89 36.41
CA LEU A 573 4.52 -13.84 35.43
C LEU A 573 5.68 -14.56 34.73
N GLU A 574 5.86 -15.84 35.02
CA GLU A 574 6.92 -16.69 34.47
C GLU A 574 6.39 -17.59 33.34
N VAL A 575 7.13 -17.70 32.23
CA VAL A 575 6.82 -18.66 31.16
C VAL A 575 7.52 -19.98 31.41
N ARG A 576 6.78 -21.08 31.45
CA ARG A 576 7.30 -22.46 31.45
C ARG A 576 6.95 -23.14 30.11
N GLY A 577 7.93 -23.81 29.51
CA GLY A 577 7.86 -24.32 28.13
C GLY A 577 6.85 -25.45 27.88
N SER A 578 6.62 -25.77 26.60
CA SER A 578 5.65 -26.76 26.12
C SER A 578 5.86 -28.18 26.72
N PRO A 579 4.79 -28.99 26.94
CA PRO A 579 4.88 -30.26 27.67
C PRO A 579 5.69 -31.38 27.02
N GLU A 580 5.89 -31.37 25.69
CA GLU A 580 6.46 -32.50 24.95
C GLU A 580 7.86 -32.22 24.40
N GLY A 581 8.90 -32.43 25.23
CA GLY A 581 10.28 -32.32 24.73
C GLY A 581 11.41 -32.17 25.75
N ALA A 582 11.59 -33.14 26.65
CA ALA A 582 12.84 -33.35 27.40
C ALA A 582 13.40 -32.15 28.21
N GLY A 583 12.63 -31.64 29.18
CA GLY A 583 13.16 -30.70 30.19
C GLY A 583 12.08 -30.18 31.12
N GLY A 584 11.93 -30.78 32.31
CA GLY A 584 10.88 -30.38 33.25
C GLY A 584 11.14 -29.02 33.90
N GLY A 585 10.13 -28.14 33.92
CA GLY A 585 10.01 -27.03 34.87
C GLY A 585 10.89 -25.79 34.65
N GLU A 586 11.76 -25.76 33.65
CA GLU A 586 12.68 -24.63 33.43
C GLU A 586 11.96 -23.37 32.92
N VAL A 587 12.17 -22.24 33.62
CA VAL A 587 11.62 -20.93 33.26
C VAL A 587 12.31 -20.42 32.01
N LYS A 588 11.53 -20.12 30.96
CA LYS A 588 12.04 -19.55 29.70
C LYS A 588 12.30 -18.04 29.79
N GLY A 589 11.56 -17.35 30.66
CA GLY A 589 11.73 -15.95 30.99
C GLY A 589 10.53 -15.41 31.76
N CYS A 590 10.55 -14.11 32.01
CA CYS A 590 9.48 -13.39 32.69
C CYS A 590 8.83 -12.37 31.73
N LEU A 591 7.52 -12.16 31.90
CA LEU A 591 6.83 -11.02 31.29
C LEU A 591 7.55 -9.73 31.72
N THR A 592 7.93 -8.91 30.75
CA THR A 592 8.66 -7.67 31.00
C THR A 592 8.00 -6.52 30.25
N ALA A 593 7.61 -5.49 30.98
CA ALA A 593 7.18 -4.21 30.44
C ALA A 593 8.42 -3.43 29.96
N VAL A 594 8.65 -3.37 28.66
CA VAL A 594 9.81 -2.66 28.09
C VAL A 594 9.35 -1.42 27.32
N LYS A 595 10.10 -0.33 27.44
CA LYS A 595 9.92 0.80 26.53
C LYS A 595 10.37 0.34 25.14
N ALA A 596 9.48 0.46 24.16
CA ALA A 596 9.72 0.04 22.79
C ALA A 596 9.17 1.08 21.81
N GLU A 597 9.75 1.11 20.62
CA GLU A 597 9.16 1.77 19.46
C GLU A 597 7.89 1.01 19.04
N GLY A 598 6.82 1.70 18.63
CA GLY A 598 5.53 1.08 18.33
C GLY A 598 5.61 0.01 17.24
N TRP A 599 6.47 0.18 16.23
CA TRP A 599 6.73 -0.82 15.19
C TRP A 599 7.13 -2.20 15.73
N ALA A 600 7.69 -2.29 16.94
CA ALA A 600 8.05 -3.56 17.58
C ALA A 600 6.82 -4.36 18.09
N VAL A 601 5.64 -3.74 18.15
CA VAL A 601 4.36 -4.32 18.56
C VAL A 601 3.23 -4.04 17.57
N ASP A 602 3.56 -3.94 16.28
CA ASP A 602 2.59 -3.71 15.20
C ASP A 602 1.78 -2.38 15.35
N LEU A 603 2.38 -1.42 16.07
CA LEU A 603 2.01 0.00 16.08
C LEU A 603 3.00 0.80 15.23
N ASP A 604 2.88 2.12 15.26
CA ASP A 604 3.62 3.01 14.36
C ASP A 604 5.03 3.29 14.89
N ALA A 605 5.98 3.58 14.00
CA ALA A 605 7.37 3.80 14.39
C ALA A 605 7.52 5.06 15.25
N GLY A 606 8.28 4.96 16.35
CA GLY A 606 8.51 6.06 17.30
C GLY A 606 7.28 6.66 18.00
N LEU A 607 6.12 5.98 17.92
CA LEU A 607 5.29 5.89 19.11
C LEU A 607 6.07 5.18 20.21
N GLU A 608 6.54 5.90 21.22
CA GLU A 608 7.15 5.28 22.40
C GLU A 608 6.08 4.62 23.27
N VAL A 609 5.97 3.29 23.19
CA VAL A 609 5.01 2.47 23.93
C VAL A 609 5.70 1.64 25.00
N ILE A 610 4.91 1.08 25.93
CA ILE A 610 5.40 0.07 26.86
C ILE A 610 4.91 -1.29 26.37
N ALA A 611 5.77 -2.01 25.65
CA ALA A 611 5.49 -3.31 25.07
C ALA A 611 5.64 -4.45 26.11
N ALA A 612 4.93 -5.56 25.89
CA ALA A 612 5.18 -6.80 26.58
C ALA A 612 6.21 -7.66 25.81
N GLN A 613 7.35 -7.92 26.44
CA GLN A 613 8.38 -8.80 25.89
C GLN A 613 8.81 -9.86 26.90
N LEU A 614 9.40 -10.95 26.40
CA LEU A 614 10.10 -11.92 27.23
C LEU A 614 11.53 -11.45 27.49
N ALA A 615 11.93 -11.39 28.76
CA ALA A 615 13.32 -11.22 29.16
C ALA A 615 13.72 -12.25 30.23
N PRO A 616 15.02 -12.44 30.50
CA PRO A 616 15.46 -13.21 31.66
C PRO A 616 14.81 -12.68 32.95
N CYS A 617 14.37 -13.58 33.82
CA CYS A 617 13.78 -13.20 35.10
C CYS A 617 14.83 -12.53 36.01
N LEU A 618 14.50 -11.33 36.49
CA LEU A 618 15.31 -10.53 37.39
C LEU A 618 14.91 -10.81 38.85
N SER A 619 15.65 -10.18 39.78
CA SER A 619 15.33 -10.25 41.21
C SER A 619 14.00 -9.56 41.55
N ASP A 620 13.28 -10.14 42.50
CA ASP A 620 11.98 -9.68 43.01
C ASP A 620 11.95 -8.16 43.30
N GLY A 621 10.86 -7.51 42.87
CA GLY A 621 10.63 -6.07 43.08
C GLY A 621 11.22 -5.15 42.01
N THR A 622 11.75 -5.69 40.90
CA THR A 622 12.07 -4.88 39.71
C THR A 622 10.76 -4.45 39.04
N SER A 623 10.51 -3.14 38.92
CA SER A 623 9.18 -2.59 38.59
C SER A 623 8.65 -2.98 37.21
N ASN A 624 9.52 -3.31 36.26
CA ASN A 624 9.15 -3.73 34.91
C ASN A 624 8.85 -5.25 34.78
N GLN A 625 9.09 -6.04 35.82
CA GLN A 625 8.71 -7.46 35.92
C GLN A 625 7.82 -7.74 37.14
N THR A 626 7.30 -6.69 37.79
CA THR A 626 6.37 -6.78 38.92
C THR A 626 5.05 -6.17 38.48
N PHE A 627 3.96 -6.91 38.66
CA PHE A 627 2.63 -6.56 38.18
C PHE A 627 1.59 -6.62 39.30
N LEU A 628 0.58 -5.76 39.20
CA LEU A 628 -0.61 -5.79 40.03
C LEU A 628 -1.68 -6.58 39.29
N LEU A 629 -2.16 -7.68 39.88
CA LEU A 629 -3.29 -8.45 39.35
C LEU A 629 -4.55 -8.01 40.09
N GLY A 630 -5.56 -7.55 39.38
CA GLY A 630 -6.78 -6.99 39.97
C GLY A 630 -7.97 -7.05 39.03
N GLY A 631 -9.17 -7.28 39.59
CA GLY A 631 -10.40 -7.49 38.84
C GLY A 631 -11.62 -7.52 39.77
N ASP A 632 -12.77 -7.78 39.18
CA ASP A 632 -14.10 -7.76 39.81
C ASP A 632 -14.35 -8.88 40.85
N GLY A 633 -13.46 -9.87 40.92
CA GLY A 633 -13.44 -10.93 41.94
C GLY A 633 -12.69 -10.56 43.22
N GLU A 634 -13.21 -9.64 44.04
CA GLU A 634 -12.66 -9.35 45.38
C GLU A 634 -12.74 -10.56 46.33
N GLY A 635 -11.71 -11.41 46.30
CA GLY A 635 -11.51 -12.52 47.24
C GLY A 635 -11.57 -13.93 46.64
N GLU A 636 -11.73 -14.08 45.32
CA GLU A 636 -11.70 -15.40 44.65
C GLU A 636 -10.30 -15.78 44.14
N SER A 637 -10.14 -17.02 43.70
CA SER A 637 -8.89 -17.51 43.14
C SER A 637 -8.61 -16.87 41.77
N LEU A 638 -7.34 -16.52 41.49
CA LEU A 638 -6.89 -16.11 40.15
C LEU A 638 -7.16 -17.18 39.06
N LEU A 639 -7.41 -18.43 39.47
CA LEU A 639 -7.77 -19.54 38.59
C LEU A 639 -9.28 -19.61 38.26
N GLU A 640 -10.12 -18.81 38.94
CA GLU A 640 -11.58 -18.90 38.88
C GLU A 640 -12.25 -17.59 38.42
N SER A 641 -11.48 -16.50 38.25
CA SER A 641 -11.96 -15.15 37.92
C SER A 641 -11.14 -14.48 36.81
N SER A 642 -11.73 -13.47 36.16
CA SER A 642 -11.03 -12.53 35.27
C SER A 642 -10.18 -11.53 36.07
N PHE A 643 -9.04 -11.13 35.52
CA PHE A 643 -8.16 -10.13 36.09
C PHE A 643 -7.43 -9.31 35.02
N THR A 644 -7.16 -8.06 35.34
CA THR A 644 -6.23 -7.19 34.61
C THR A 644 -4.78 -7.45 35.04
N VAL A 645 -3.82 -7.21 34.14
CA VAL A 645 -2.38 -7.23 34.46
C VAL A 645 -1.84 -5.80 34.43
N GLY A 646 -1.88 -5.14 35.59
CA GLY A 646 -1.40 -3.77 35.78
C GLY A 646 0.11 -3.69 36.05
N THR A 647 0.73 -2.61 35.61
CA THR A 647 2.13 -2.24 35.95
C THR A 647 2.26 -1.87 37.43
N ALA A 648 3.38 -2.21 38.09
CA ALA A 648 3.57 -1.94 39.54
C ALA A 648 3.65 -0.45 39.93
N ASP A 649 3.91 0.45 38.98
CA ASP A 649 3.82 1.91 39.14
C ASP A 649 2.44 2.48 38.75
N ALA A 650 1.49 1.60 38.43
CA ALA A 650 0.04 1.82 38.41
C ALA A 650 -0.45 2.97 37.51
N LYS A 651 -0.10 2.92 36.22
CA LYS A 651 -0.72 3.76 35.18
C LYS A 651 -1.20 3.02 33.93
N LEU A 652 -0.75 1.79 33.73
CA LEU A 652 -1.02 1.03 32.51
C LEU A 652 -1.36 -0.44 32.82
N CYS A 653 -2.26 -1.02 32.03
CA CYS A 653 -2.74 -2.40 32.05
C CYS A 653 -2.43 -3.07 30.71
N LEU A 654 -2.12 -4.37 30.76
CA LEU A 654 -1.85 -5.19 29.58
C LEU A 654 -3.08 -5.22 28.65
N ALA A 655 -2.86 -5.03 27.35
CA ALA A 655 -3.87 -5.02 26.31
C ALA A 655 -3.29 -5.62 25.02
N PRO A 656 -4.10 -6.28 24.17
CA PRO A 656 -3.71 -6.57 22.79
C PRO A 656 -3.72 -5.30 21.94
N GLN A 657 -2.75 -5.19 21.04
CA GLN A 657 -2.76 -4.19 19.98
C GLN A 657 -3.98 -4.44 19.08
N ILE A 658 -4.89 -3.47 19.06
CA ILE A 658 -6.07 -3.50 18.19
C ILE A 658 -6.21 -2.11 17.56
N PRO A 659 -6.02 -1.98 16.23
CA PRO A 659 -6.13 -0.69 15.57
C PRO A 659 -7.59 -0.22 15.60
N LYS A 660 -7.84 0.93 16.23
CA LYS A 660 -9.14 1.62 16.24
C LYS A 660 -9.33 2.34 14.91
N LEU A 661 -10.08 1.72 14.01
CA LEU A 661 -10.32 2.20 12.64
C LEU A 661 -11.80 2.63 12.50
N PRO A 662 -12.13 3.72 11.79
CA PRO A 662 -13.52 4.03 11.47
C PRO A 662 -14.09 2.94 10.54
N HIS A 663 -15.33 2.53 10.81
CA HIS A 663 -16.02 1.53 10.00
C HIS A 663 -16.83 2.14 8.86
N PHE A 664 -17.10 3.45 8.91
CA PHE A 664 -17.70 4.18 7.80
C PHE A 664 -16.97 5.51 7.55
N ASP A 665 -16.51 5.75 6.33
CA ASP A 665 -15.88 7.02 5.99
C ASP A 665 -16.07 7.45 4.53
N ALA A 666 -15.87 8.73 4.24
CA ALA A 666 -16.02 9.28 2.91
C ALA A 666 -15.12 10.50 2.63
N VAL A 667 -14.64 10.60 1.39
CA VAL A 667 -13.92 11.76 0.86
C VAL A 667 -14.59 12.28 -0.41
N GLY A 668 -14.52 13.60 -0.64
CA GLY A 668 -15.15 14.27 -1.78
C GLY A 668 -14.17 15.15 -2.53
N PHE A 669 -14.30 15.18 -3.85
CA PHE A 669 -13.51 16.01 -4.76
C PHE A 669 -14.39 16.69 -5.80
N HIS A 670 -13.96 17.86 -6.25
CA HIS A 670 -14.48 18.55 -7.42
C HIS A 670 -13.46 18.45 -8.56
N ASN A 671 -13.84 17.78 -9.64
CA ASN A 671 -12.99 17.51 -10.80
C ASN A 671 -12.93 18.73 -11.75
N PRO A 672 -11.90 18.85 -12.61
CA PRO A 672 -11.78 19.94 -13.58
C PRO A 672 -12.92 20.04 -14.60
N ASP A 673 -13.69 18.96 -14.82
CA ASP A 673 -14.85 18.91 -15.70
C ASP A 673 -16.16 19.46 -15.07
N GLY A 674 -16.12 19.90 -13.82
CA GLY A 674 -17.27 20.36 -13.06
C GLY A 674 -18.08 19.23 -12.39
N THR A 675 -17.63 17.97 -12.46
CA THR A 675 -18.23 16.87 -11.70
C THR A 675 -17.74 16.90 -10.25
N VAL A 676 -18.64 16.61 -9.32
CA VAL A 676 -18.28 16.21 -7.96
C VAL A 676 -18.22 14.68 -7.92
N ALA A 677 -17.18 14.15 -7.31
CA ALA A 677 -17.01 12.74 -7.00
C ALA A 677 -16.90 12.56 -5.48
N VAL A 678 -17.68 11.63 -4.92
CA VAL A 678 -17.58 11.23 -3.51
C VAL A 678 -17.33 9.74 -3.44
N VAL A 679 -16.25 9.33 -2.79
CA VAL A 679 -15.98 7.93 -2.45
C VAL A 679 -16.42 7.73 -1.00
N ALA A 680 -17.22 6.71 -0.74
CA ALA A 680 -17.67 6.33 0.60
C ALA A 680 -17.53 4.82 0.79
N MET A 681 -17.08 4.41 1.98
CA MET A 681 -16.82 3.02 2.32
C MET A 681 -17.49 2.63 3.64
N ASN A 682 -17.96 1.40 3.73
CA ASN A 682 -18.52 0.76 4.91
C ASN A 682 -17.85 -0.60 5.11
N THR A 683 -17.09 -0.76 6.18
CA THR A 683 -16.45 -2.01 6.58
C THR A 683 -17.21 -2.73 7.70
N ASN A 684 -18.39 -2.21 8.12
CA ASN A 684 -19.28 -2.93 9.03
C ASN A 684 -19.87 -4.19 8.37
N ASP A 685 -20.23 -5.17 9.21
CA ASP A 685 -21.03 -6.35 8.83
C ASP A 685 -22.48 -6.00 8.47
N ASP A 686 -22.96 -4.81 8.82
CA ASP A 686 -24.32 -4.32 8.59
C ASP A 686 -24.38 -3.24 7.50
N PRO A 687 -25.48 -3.17 6.71
CA PRO A 687 -25.72 -2.09 5.77
C PRO A 687 -26.10 -0.78 6.48
N VAL A 688 -25.60 0.33 5.97
CA VAL A 688 -25.74 1.67 6.57
C VAL A 688 -26.60 2.57 5.68
N GLU A 689 -27.83 2.85 6.11
CA GLU A 689 -28.69 3.87 5.49
C GLU A 689 -28.28 5.30 5.91
N PHE A 690 -28.06 6.19 4.94
CA PHE A 690 -27.67 7.58 5.17
C PHE A 690 -28.33 8.55 4.18
N THR A 691 -28.22 9.85 4.45
CA THR A 691 -28.62 10.90 3.51
C THR A 691 -27.40 11.44 2.76
N LEU A 692 -27.38 11.38 1.43
CA LEU A 692 -26.38 12.10 0.63
C LEU A 692 -26.90 13.51 0.34
N LYS A 693 -26.10 14.54 0.61
CA LYS A 693 -26.45 15.96 0.36
C LYS A 693 -25.38 16.69 -0.45
N ASP A 694 -25.82 17.51 -1.38
CA ASP A 694 -25.05 18.62 -1.95
C ASP A 694 -25.57 19.91 -1.30
N GLU A 695 -24.80 20.45 -0.34
CA GLU A 695 -25.12 21.68 0.40
C GLU A 695 -24.97 22.93 -0.49
N ALA A 696 -24.14 22.84 -1.54
CA ALA A 696 -23.93 23.94 -2.47
C ALA A 696 -25.16 24.20 -3.36
N LEU A 697 -25.89 23.13 -3.73
CA LEU A 697 -27.13 23.12 -4.49
C LEU A 697 -28.40 23.02 -3.64
N GLY A 698 -28.31 22.61 -2.37
CA GLY A 698 -29.46 22.39 -1.48
C GLY A 698 -30.28 21.15 -1.88
N LEU A 699 -29.60 20.08 -2.31
CA LEU A 699 -30.23 18.85 -2.81
C LEU A 699 -29.87 17.66 -1.93
N ALA A 700 -30.82 16.73 -1.75
CA ALA A 700 -30.59 15.52 -0.98
C ALA A 700 -31.27 14.28 -1.58
N ALA A 701 -30.79 13.09 -1.19
CA ALA A 701 -31.51 11.83 -1.34
C ALA A 701 -31.14 10.84 -0.23
N LYS A 702 -32.06 9.93 0.10
CA LYS A 702 -31.78 8.75 0.91
C LYS A 702 -30.97 7.76 0.08
N HIS A 703 -29.95 7.17 0.69
CA HIS A 703 -29.15 6.10 0.10
C HIS A 703 -28.76 5.06 1.17
N SER A 704 -28.16 3.94 0.74
CA SER A 704 -27.61 2.92 1.64
C SER A 704 -26.31 2.36 1.09
N LEU A 705 -25.30 2.16 1.94
CA LEU A 705 -24.12 1.36 1.62
C LEU A 705 -24.31 -0.05 2.19
N PRO A 706 -24.13 -1.13 1.40
CA PRO A 706 -24.08 -2.49 1.93
C PRO A 706 -22.96 -2.67 2.96
N ALA A 707 -23.02 -3.76 3.72
CA ALA A 707 -21.87 -4.27 4.46
C ALA A 707 -20.67 -4.52 3.54
N HIS A 708 -19.46 -4.33 4.04
CA HIS A 708 -18.21 -4.58 3.32
C HIS A 708 -18.21 -4.06 1.87
N ALA A 709 -18.46 -2.75 1.71
CA ALA A 709 -18.67 -2.13 0.42
C ALA A 709 -18.01 -0.75 0.31
N ILE A 710 -17.67 -0.39 -0.92
CA ILE A 710 -17.23 0.93 -1.32
C ILE A 710 -18.04 1.39 -2.53
N HIS A 711 -18.58 2.60 -2.46
CA HIS A 711 -19.30 3.24 -3.55
C HIS A 711 -18.59 4.51 -3.98
N THR A 712 -18.66 4.84 -5.27
CA THR A 712 -18.32 6.18 -5.76
C THR A 712 -19.52 6.83 -6.42
N TYR A 713 -19.91 7.99 -5.91
CA TYR A 713 -21.01 8.83 -6.39
C TYR A 713 -20.48 9.94 -7.27
N ARG A 714 -21.14 10.22 -8.40
CA ARG A 714 -20.77 11.29 -9.33
C ARG A 714 -21.98 12.05 -9.83
N TRP A 715 -21.92 13.38 -9.74
CA TRP A 715 -22.94 14.28 -10.28
C TRP A 715 -22.33 15.61 -10.74
N GLN A 716 -23.14 16.43 -11.39
CA GLN A 716 -22.74 17.74 -11.89
C GLN A 716 -23.15 18.81 -10.86
N SER A 717 -22.18 19.53 -10.27
CA SER A 717 -22.43 20.51 -9.18
C SER A 717 -22.37 21.98 -9.64
N GLY A 718 -21.95 22.24 -10.89
CA GLY A 718 -21.88 23.58 -11.48
C GLY A 718 -21.29 23.54 -12.89
N PRO A 719 -21.59 24.52 -13.77
CA PRO A 719 -21.15 24.50 -15.16
C PRO A 719 -19.64 24.27 -15.27
N PRO A 720 -19.15 23.48 -16.25
CA PRO A 720 -17.72 23.23 -16.41
C PRO A 720 -16.94 24.53 -16.41
N ALA A 721 -15.83 24.59 -15.68
CA ALA A 721 -14.94 25.74 -15.73
C ALA A 721 -14.53 25.99 -17.20
N ASP A 722 -14.54 27.26 -17.63
CA ASP A 722 -14.38 27.64 -19.04
C ASP A 722 -13.21 26.86 -19.68
N ALA A 723 -13.53 26.06 -20.70
CA ALA A 723 -12.62 25.07 -21.29
C ALA A 723 -11.52 25.71 -22.14
N ILE A 724 -10.61 26.43 -21.48
CA ILE A 724 -9.32 26.87 -21.98
C ILE A 724 -8.26 26.18 -21.13
N PHE A 725 -8.09 24.88 -21.38
CA PHE A 725 -7.01 24.09 -20.79
C PHE A 725 -5.66 24.55 -21.31
N ILE A 726 -5.09 25.56 -20.65
CA ILE A 726 -3.65 25.84 -20.65
C ILE A 726 -3.11 25.29 -19.33
N PHE A 727 -2.51 24.09 -19.37
CA PHE A 727 -1.57 23.71 -18.33
C PHE A 727 -0.45 24.75 -18.32
N ALA A 728 -0.25 25.40 -17.19
CA ALA A 728 0.72 26.47 -17.06
C ALA A 728 2.13 25.93 -17.30
N GLN A 729 2.74 26.31 -18.42
CA GLN A 729 4.17 26.15 -18.62
C GLN A 729 4.90 27.16 -17.73
N ASN A 730 5.78 26.63 -16.88
CA ASN A 730 6.89 27.24 -16.13
C ASN A 730 6.91 28.78 -15.98
N GLY A 731 6.76 29.22 -14.73
CA GLY A 731 7.54 30.33 -14.13
C GLY A 731 7.30 31.75 -14.64
N ASP A 732 6.64 32.57 -13.81
CA ASP A 732 7.37 33.68 -13.15
C ASP A 732 6.55 34.41 -12.07
N THR A 733 7.26 34.83 -11.02
CA THR A 733 6.89 35.85 -10.01
C THR A 733 5.55 35.75 -9.27
N LEU A 734 5.61 35.24 -8.04
CA LEU A 734 4.70 35.63 -6.95
C LEU A 734 4.89 37.13 -6.62
N LEU A 735 3.83 37.91 -6.71
CA LEU A 735 3.73 39.23 -6.07
C LEU A 735 2.53 39.22 -5.13
N GLN A 736 2.81 39.30 -3.82
CA GLN A 736 1.80 39.30 -2.77
C GLN A 736 0.87 40.52 -2.88
N ALA A 737 -0.43 40.29 -2.71
CA ALA A 737 -1.41 41.34 -2.46
C ALA A 737 -2.05 41.14 -1.08
N ALA A 738 -1.57 41.87 -0.08
CA ALA A 738 -2.26 42.03 1.21
C ALA A 738 -3.41 43.04 1.09
N PRO A 739 -4.49 42.94 1.89
CA PRO A 739 -5.68 43.74 1.70
C PRO A 739 -5.53 45.19 2.20
N GLY A 740 -5.54 46.13 1.24
CA GLY A 740 -6.21 47.44 1.27
C GLY A 740 -6.01 48.39 2.45
N HIS A 741 -5.47 49.58 2.14
CA HIS A 741 -5.96 50.88 2.64
C HIS A 741 -5.90 51.91 1.47
N ALA A 742 -6.70 52.99 1.56
CA ALA A 742 -7.18 53.76 0.40
C ALA A 742 -6.35 55.06 0.09
N PRO A 743 -6.78 56.03 -0.76
CA PRO A 743 -6.13 56.24 -2.06
C PRO A 743 -5.68 57.69 -2.39
N VAL A 744 -4.61 57.89 -3.19
CA VAL A 744 -4.25 59.23 -3.71
C VAL A 744 -3.71 59.22 -5.16
N GLU A 745 -4.44 59.93 -6.02
CA GLU A 745 -4.11 60.67 -7.27
C GLU A 745 -3.20 60.12 -8.42
N LYS A 746 -3.87 59.89 -9.57
CA LYS A 746 -3.64 60.52 -10.90
C LYS A 746 -2.23 61.02 -11.32
N ALA A 747 -1.68 60.40 -12.36
CA ALA A 747 -1.41 60.97 -13.71
C ALA A 747 -0.78 59.84 -14.59
N ALA A 748 -1.27 59.43 -15.77
CA ALA A 748 -1.76 60.12 -16.98
C ALA A 748 -0.64 60.61 -17.93
N MET A 749 -0.57 59.96 -19.12
CA MET A 749 0.23 60.33 -20.32
C MET A 749 1.77 60.14 -20.19
N GLY A 750 2.53 59.76 -21.21
CA GLY A 750 2.24 59.47 -22.63
C GLY A 750 3.50 59.00 -23.39
N PRO A 751 3.42 58.60 -24.68
CA PRO A 751 4.40 57.71 -25.33
C PRO A 751 5.34 58.38 -26.36
N ALA A 752 6.49 57.74 -26.68
CA ALA A 752 7.28 57.83 -27.93
C ALA A 752 8.67 57.14 -27.77
N VAL A 753 9.46 56.72 -28.77
CA VAL A 753 9.30 56.13 -30.14
C VAL A 753 10.72 55.86 -30.69
N ALA A 754 10.91 54.78 -31.50
CA ALA A 754 12.05 54.53 -32.43
C ALA A 754 13.48 54.36 -31.85
N ALA A 755 14.48 53.84 -32.59
CA ALA A 755 14.52 52.79 -33.64
C ALA A 755 15.98 52.41 -33.99
N ALA A 756 16.18 51.16 -34.45
CA ALA A 756 17.16 50.68 -35.44
C ALA A 756 18.68 50.96 -35.33
N ALA A 757 19.47 49.87 -35.23
CA ALA A 757 20.57 49.45 -36.14
C ALA A 757 21.46 48.38 -35.45
N GLY A 758 22.02 47.37 -36.12
CA GLY A 758 21.99 47.04 -37.55
C GLY A 758 22.32 45.55 -37.83
N ARG A 759 22.19 45.14 -39.09
CA ARG A 759 22.39 43.76 -39.57
C ARG A 759 23.85 43.51 -39.97
N LEU A 760 24.28 42.24 -40.04
CA LEU A 760 24.63 41.57 -41.31
C LEU A 760 24.86 40.05 -41.13
N THR A 761 24.71 39.31 -42.23
CA THR A 761 24.56 37.83 -42.26
C THR A 761 25.52 37.18 -43.31
N PRO A 762 25.23 36.07 -44.06
CA PRO A 762 25.99 34.81 -43.90
C PRO A 762 26.54 34.20 -45.21
N ALA A 763 27.18 33.01 -45.16
CA ALA A 763 27.32 32.01 -46.25
C ALA A 763 28.13 30.78 -45.76
N MET A 764 28.19 29.57 -46.35
CA MET A 764 27.35 28.69 -47.22
C MET A 764 28.09 27.31 -47.20
N ALA A 765 27.50 26.13 -46.94
CA ALA A 765 26.52 25.32 -47.68
C ALA A 765 27.14 24.23 -48.63
N ALA A 766 26.36 23.15 -48.85
CA ALA A 766 26.51 22.02 -49.82
C ALA A 766 27.32 20.77 -49.39
N ALA A 767 26.95 19.52 -49.76
CA ALA A 767 25.67 18.95 -50.26
C ALA A 767 25.77 17.41 -50.43
N ARG A 768 24.67 16.65 -50.27
CA ARG A 768 24.07 15.79 -51.34
C ARG A 768 22.84 14.99 -50.89
N SER A 769 22.00 14.63 -51.88
CA SER A 769 20.71 13.96 -51.75
C SER A 769 20.39 13.10 -52.99
N VAL A 770 19.79 11.91 -52.80
CA VAL A 770 18.96 11.13 -53.75
C VAL A 770 18.03 10.29 -52.85
N GLY A 771 16.69 10.26 -52.95
CA GLY A 771 15.83 9.73 -54.03
C GLY A 771 15.71 8.19 -53.88
N VAL A 772 14.54 7.51 -53.92
CA VAL A 772 13.24 7.76 -54.59
C VAL A 772 12.08 7.04 -53.84
N ALA A 773 10.82 7.41 -54.13
CA ALA A 773 9.55 6.76 -53.75
C ALA A 773 9.43 5.27 -54.19
N GLY A 774 8.42 4.45 -53.82
CA GLY A 774 7.22 4.62 -52.99
C GLY A 774 6.14 3.56 -53.36
N ALA A 775 4.87 3.85 -53.01
CA ALA A 775 3.63 3.12 -53.36
C ALA A 775 3.19 1.92 -52.48
N ALA A 776 1.88 1.89 -52.21
CA ALA A 776 1.13 0.89 -51.48
C ALA A 776 0.43 -0.11 -52.43
N ALA A 777 -0.01 -1.26 -51.90
CA ALA A 777 -1.30 -1.89 -52.23
C ALA A 777 -1.63 -3.04 -51.27
N ALA A 778 -2.92 -3.40 -51.19
CA ALA A 778 -3.48 -4.38 -50.27
C ALA A 778 -3.67 -5.78 -50.88
N ALA A 779 -4.07 -6.73 -50.01
CA ALA A 779 -5.06 -7.79 -50.24
C ALA A 779 -4.60 -9.27 -50.16
N ALA A 780 -5.13 -9.93 -49.12
CA ALA A 780 -5.92 -11.17 -49.17
C ALA A 780 -5.29 -12.55 -49.52
N ALA A 781 -5.49 -13.46 -48.54
CA ALA A 781 -6.05 -14.81 -48.68
C ALA A 781 -5.18 -16.03 -49.07
N ALA A 782 -5.11 -16.93 -48.08
CA ALA A 782 -5.47 -18.36 -48.15
C ALA A 782 -4.47 -19.46 -48.58
N SER A 783 -4.35 -20.43 -47.66
CA SER A 783 -4.24 -21.89 -47.87
C SER A 783 -2.89 -22.51 -48.27
N GLY A 784 -2.65 -23.76 -47.82
CA GLY A 784 -1.77 -24.70 -48.55
C GLY A 784 -0.73 -25.48 -47.75
N ALA A 785 -1.18 -26.46 -46.96
CA ALA A 785 -0.50 -27.69 -46.52
C ALA A 785 1.01 -27.97 -46.85
N ALA A 786 1.76 -28.26 -45.77
CA ALA A 786 2.70 -29.38 -45.56
C ALA A 786 3.51 -30.01 -46.74
N THR A 787 4.83 -30.13 -46.53
CA THR A 787 5.59 -31.39 -46.70
C THR A 787 6.99 -31.30 -46.06
N THR A 788 7.49 -32.43 -45.55
CA THR A 788 8.84 -32.64 -44.97
C THR A 788 9.49 -33.85 -45.64
N PRO A 789 10.78 -34.17 -45.39
CA PRO A 789 12.01 -33.40 -45.61
C PRO A 789 12.94 -34.20 -46.57
N PRO A 790 14.27 -33.98 -46.55
CA PRO A 790 15.13 -35.17 -46.39
C PRO A 790 16.32 -34.99 -45.43
N GLU A 791 16.82 -36.14 -44.96
CA GLU A 791 18.13 -36.36 -44.31
C GLU A 791 19.28 -36.20 -45.35
N LEU A 792 20.58 -36.40 -45.12
CA LEU A 792 21.39 -37.00 -44.05
C LEU A 792 22.86 -36.54 -44.28
N LEU A 793 23.70 -36.46 -43.23
CA LEU A 793 25.04 -37.12 -43.15
C LEU A 793 25.95 -36.49 -42.07
N VAL A 794 26.55 -37.37 -41.27
CA VAL A 794 27.63 -37.09 -40.32
C VAL A 794 28.73 -38.13 -40.59
N GLU A 795 29.99 -37.71 -40.67
CA GLU A 795 31.14 -38.62 -40.64
C GLU A 795 31.71 -38.75 -39.22
N THR A 796 32.28 -39.91 -38.91
CA THR A 796 32.81 -40.28 -37.60
C THR A 796 34.24 -40.78 -37.71
N THR A 797 35.02 -40.66 -36.63
CA THR A 797 36.19 -41.51 -36.33
C THR A 797 36.33 -41.67 -34.80
N ALA A 798 37.00 -42.73 -34.35
CA ALA A 798 36.70 -43.39 -33.06
C ALA A 798 37.93 -43.88 -32.26
N GLY A 799 37.67 -44.43 -31.05
CA GLY A 799 38.60 -45.17 -30.16
C GLY A 799 38.69 -44.54 -28.76
N ASP A 800 38.64 -45.25 -27.62
CA ASP A 800 38.51 -46.70 -27.34
C ASP A 800 37.82 -46.96 -25.97
N LYS A 801 37.35 -48.20 -25.74
CA LYS A 801 36.85 -48.78 -24.46
C LYS A 801 37.39 -50.22 -24.30
N PRO A 802 37.53 -50.77 -23.07
CA PRO A 802 36.50 -51.64 -22.47
C PRO A 802 36.39 -51.56 -20.92
N GLY A 803 35.37 -52.07 -20.23
CA GLY A 803 34.15 -52.77 -20.66
C GLY A 803 33.14 -53.01 -19.49
N GLU A 804 31.89 -53.33 -19.87
CA GLU A 804 30.91 -54.29 -19.27
C GLU A 804 30.58 -54.23 -17.75
N GLY A 805 29.34 -54.29 -17.24
CA GLY A 805 27.99 -54.72 -17.71
C GLY A 805 27.28 -55.46 -16.54
N PRO A 806 25.94 -55.68 -16.46
CA PRO A 806 24.87 -55.52 -17.47
C PRO A 806 23.67 -54.62 -17.00
N THR A 807 22.51 -54.74 -17.67
CA THR A 807 21.36 -53.80 -17.74
C THR A 807 20.05 -54.29 -17.08
N LEU A 808 18.95 -53.51 -17.26
CA LEU A 808 17.50 -53.74 -17.01
C LEU A 808 16.95 -52.99 -15.77
N GLU A 809 15.76 -52.36 -15.75
CA GLU A 809 14.73 -52.08 -16.77
C GLU A 809 13.86 -50.88 -16.31
N ALA A 810 13.11 -50.20 -17.21
CA ALA A 810 12.24 -49.07 -16.86
C ALA A 810 10.78 -49.26 -17.34
N PRO A 811 9.74 -49.04 -16.50
CA PRO A 811 8.34 -49.08 -16.91
C PRO A 811 7.78 -47.70 -17.36
N PRO A 812 6.60 -47.65 -18.03
CA PRO A 812 6.30 -46.63 -19.04
C PRO A 812 5.27 -45.54 -18.64
N PRO A 813 5.12 -44.47 -19.45
CA PRO A 813 4.04 -43.49 -19.31
C PRO A 813 2.69 -44.03 -19.82
N ALA A 814 1.62 -43.80 -19.07
CA ALA A 814 0.26 -44.18 -19.46
C ALA A 814 -0.41 -43.07 -20.31
N ARG A 815 -0.90 -43.43 -21.50
CA ARG A 815 -1.78 -42.58 -22.32
C ARG A 815 -3.23 -42.74 -21.88
N ALA A 816 -3.98 -41.65 -21.80
CA ALA A 816 -5.44 -41.66 -21.81
C ALA A 816 -5.95 -41.38 -23.24
N SER A 817 -6.78 -42.26 -23.77
CA SER A 817 -7.43 -42.11 -25.08
C SER A 817 -8.92 -41.81 -24.90
N TRP A 818 -9.44 -40.88 -25.71
CA TRP A 818 -10.85 -40.53 -25.72
C TRP A 818 -11.70 -41.61 -26.40
N ILE A 819 -12.85 -41.94 -25.80
CA ILE A 819 -13.96 -42.65 -26.47
C ILE A 819 -15.24 -41.86 -26.18
N ALA A 820 -15.93 -41.45 -27.24
CA ALA A 820 -17.25 -40.83 -27.13
C ALA A 820 -18.35 -41.91 -27.27
N VAL A 821 -19.33 -41.89 -26.38
CA VAL A 821 -20.60 -42.60 -26.54
C VAL A 821 -21.73 -41.67 -26.10
N CYS A 822 -22.65 -41.36 -27.01
CA CYS A 822 -23.87 -40.62 -26.70
C CYS A 822 -25.04 -41.58 -26.49
N ALA A 823 -25.70 -41.47 -25.32
CA ALA A 823 -27.09 -41.90 -25.12
C ALA A 823 -27.66 -41.10 -23.93
N GLY A 824 -28.90 -40.63 -24.02
CA GLY A 824 -29.49 -39.69 -23.06
C GLY A 824 -30.26 -40.35 -21.91
N GLY A 825 -30.67 -39.53 -20.94
CA GLY A 825 -31.60 -39.92 -19.87
C GLY A 825 -31.28 -39.28 -18.53
N THR A 826 -32.13 -38.38 -18.06
CA THR A 826 -32.17 -37.87 -16.67
C THR A 826 -32.39 -38.99 -15.65
N VAL A 827 -31.81 -38.87 -14.45
CA VAL A 827 -32.50 -38.81 -13.13
C VAL A 827 -31.47 -38.76 -11.99
N ALA A 828 -31.79 -38.04 -10.90
CA ALA A 828 -30.98 -37.94 -9.69
C ALA A 828 -31.23 -39.11 -8.71
N LEU A 829 -30.30 -39.37 -7.78
CA LEU A 829 -30.50 -39.22 -6.31
C LEU A 829 -29.24 -39.64 -5.52
N ALA A 830 -29.11 -39.16 -4.28
CA ALA A 830 -28.04 -39.46 -3.33
C ALA A 830 -28.08 -40.90 -2.74
N VAL A 831 -27.08 -41.28 -1.92
CA VAL A 831 -27.26 -41.64 -0.47
C VAL A 831 -26.01 -42.29 0.18
N ALA A 832 -25.77 -41.92 1.45
CA ALA A 832 -25.05 -42.60 2.53
C ALA A 832 -23.54 -42.92 2.46
N LEU A 833 -22.79 -42.22 3.32
CA LEU A 833 -21.65 -42.76 4.06
C LEU A 833 -22.10 -43.84 5.07
N ARG A 834 -21.31 -44.92 5.20
CA ARG A 834 -21.32 -45.80 6.38
C ARG A 834 -19.91 -45.95 6.94
N ARG A 835 -19.70 -45.53 8.19
CA ARG A 835 -18.52 -45.90 8.99
C ARG A 835 -18.51 -47.42 9.25
N ARG A 836 -17.31 -48.01 9.27
CA ARG A 836 -16.99 -49.15 10.15
C ARG A 836 -15.56 -49.04 10.66
N SER A 837 -15.43 -49.06 11.98
CA SER A 837 -14.16 -49.08 12.71
C SER A 837 -13.54 -50.47 12.71
N PHE A 838 -12.21 -50.55 12.87
CA PHE A 838 -11.54 -51.71 13.48
C PHE A 838 -10.42 -51.23 14.40
N GLY A 839 -10.21 -51.96 15.49
CA GLY A 839 -9.34 -51.56 16.62
C GLY A 839 -7.91 -52.10 16.57
N ALA A 840 -7.14 -51.74 17.60
CA ALA A 840 -5.69 -51.87 17.66
C ALA A 840 -5.16 -53.29 17.96
N VAL A 841 -3.93 -53.54 17.50
CA VAL A 841 -2.92 -54.43 18.11
C VAL A 841 -1.57 -53.73 17.96
N GLY A 842 -0.70 -53.77 18.98
CA GLY A 842 0.55 -53.00 19.00
C GLY A 842 1.85 -53.83 19.11
N THR A 843 2.90 -53.15 19.59
CA THR A 843 4.28 -53.62 19.90
C THR A 843 5.29 -53.68 18.74
N GLY A 844 6.48 -53.08 18.95
CA GLY A 844 7.65 -53.18 18.05
C GLY A 844 8.60 -51.97 18.09
N ARG A 845 9.60 -51.95 19.00
CA ARG A 845 10.70 -50.97 18.99
C ARG A 845 11.81 -51.39 18.02
N ALA A 846 12.22 -50.50 17.11
CA ALA A 846 13.58 -50.36 16.53
C ALA A 846 13.63 -49.07 15.69
N SER A 847 14.11 -47.93 16.19
CA SER A 847 15.52 -47.51 16.30
C SER A 847 16.21 -47.12 14.97
N ARG A 848 16.63 -45.84 14.93
CA ARG A 848 17.71 -45.20 14.13
C ARG A 848 17.36 -44.44 12.85
N GLN A 849 17.86 -43.20 12.87
CA GLN A 849 18.47 -42.44 11.77
C GLN A 849 17.56 -42.00 10.62
N TYR A 850 16.99 -40.80 10.78
CA TYR A 850 16.72 -39.91 9.66
C TYR A 850 18.02 -39.26 9.20
N THR A 851 18.31 -39.43 7.91
CA THR A 851 19.14 -38.49 7.13
C THR A 851 18.19 -37.52 6.44
N THR A 852 18.56 -36.25 6.39
CA THR A 852 17.81 -35.13 5.79
C THR A 852 17.34 -35.37 4.36
N LEU A 853 16.13 -34.89 4.07
CA LEU A 853 15.76 -34.19 2.84
C LEU A 853 14.85 -33.01 3.22
#